data_AF-Q8W342-F1
#
_entry.id   AF-Q8W342-F1
#
_cell.length_a   1.000
_cell.length_b   1.000
_cell.length_c   1.000
_cell.angle_alpha   90.00
_cell.angle_beta   90.00
_cell.angle_gamma   90.00
#
_symmetry.space_group_name_H-M   'P 1'
#
loop_
_entity.id
_entity.type
_entity.pdbx_description
1 polymer ?
#
loop_
_entity_poly.entity_id
_entity_poly.type
_entity_poly.pdbx_seq_one_letter_code
_entity_poly.pdbx_strand_id
1 'polypeptide(L)'
;MPSMRALERLASWPTPPPPPPPPPPPAKAAAAEAERPCPPSSAATTSSSSSSSASAAPAAAGAPRVYPLRDFPGREAAGLGGAFRDNVRWLLRQWGGASPASPAAGGPGSASAAVAVAWRVLLSDDRTGVVVPIFAVEEPVASSPKPLCDYCRWAGWSHHWVSKRKYHFIIPAPADWDRQLAADVILGRTDHLLHGLIHSNGFGHLVMLRGRDGGSTALSGRDIMDIWDCLCSALRARAVSVVDFSQKRSLDLRLLLSVAHGDTWFTRWGYCLARGCFCVSTSTYAASVEALAALPVDYLRSRHVRRVVTIYRRLSNKPLVTVREFLRCLLDWKHLEPPLQLPPVKTCTRLQFMLPKPSVMKRHRQQPCQRFEDVIDLLQCRWSKKRLLDAAEVVVDRLLEHGSGAEMTRQAVRDAARGAIGDTGLLDFVIKSLGDTIVGNYIVRRVPDAETRVLHFSLEEYEEPTPALLDVEVECTPLPPVVRWPSTVEVERDLRAVYRAMVEVRSEAAQAVLDCKHWVKWWGLGDESDDQLRFFVEWQPQPWEAAELIRPMPLGEIVVVPLHASMGELLVESEHALRDTYYFFEEFQAEGLHGIAGEKWDPVMLGGAENGDTISVYGNGADMETELRCHGGLDLWEVRCVCGAQDDDGERMIACDACDVWHHTRCVGIADSEPVPPLFLCVLCGGALMAAGPINS
;
A
#
# COMPACT_ATOMS: atom_id res chain seq x y z
N MET A 1 8.06 31.97 11.14
CA MET A 1 6.60 32.12 10.97
C MET A 1 6.40 32.20 9.47
N PRO A 2 5.89 31.15 8.82
CA PRO A 2 5.68 31.21 7.38
C PRO A 2 4.76 32.41 7.09
N SER A 3 5.10 33.17 6.05
CA SER A 3 4.29 34.32 5.66
C SER A 3 2.85 33.85 5.41
N MET A 4 1.85 34.69 5.70
CA MET A 4 0.45 34.32 5.42
C MET A 4 0.26 33.91 3.96
N ARG A 5 1.08 34.47 3.04
CA ARG A 5 1.11 34.07 1.63
C ARG A 5 1.56 32.63 1.41
N ALA A 6 2.55 32.14 2.15
CA ALA A 6 3.00 30.74 2.06
C ALA A 6 1.95 29.76 2.60
N LEU A 7 1.28 30.11 3.70
CA LEU A 7 0.19 29.30 4.28
C LEU A 7 -1.06 29.29 3.39
N GLU A 8 -1.43 30.44 2.80
CA GLU A 8 -2.53 30.53 1.84
C GLU A 8 -2.26 29.69 0.58
N ARG A 9 -1.00 29.57 0.13
CA ARG A 9 -0.62 28.74 -1.03
C ARG A 9 -0.65 27.24 -0.74
N LEU A 10 -0.21 26.79 0.44
CA LEU A 10 -0.32 25.38 0.86
C LEU A 10 -1.79 24.94 1.00
N ALA A 11 -2.66 25.84 1.48
CA ALA A 11 -4.09 25.57 1.62
C ALA A 11 -4.86 25.63 0.29
N SER A 12 -4.31 26.33 -0.72
CA SER A 12 -4.99 26.58 -1.99
C SER A 12 -4.48 25.75 -3.15
N TRP A 13 -3.64 24.72 -2.96
CA TRP A 13 -3.29 23.75 -4.01
C TRP A 13 -4.56 23.17 -4.65
N PRO A 14 -4.97 23.65 -5.84
CA PRO A 14 -6.15 23.13 -6.49
C PRO A 14 -5.75 21.85 -7.21
N THR A 15 -6.67 20.89 -7.24
CA THR A 15 -6.64 19.88 -8.30
C THR A 15 -6.59 20.61 -9.65
N PRO A 16 -5.67 20.25 -10.57
CA PRO A 16 -5.56 20.96 -11.84
C PRO A 16 -6.92 20.92 -12.57
N PRO A 17 -7.37 22.05 -13.15
CA PRO A 17 -8.61 22.07 -13.90
C PRO A 17 -8.52 21.10 -15.09
N PRO A 18 -9.64 20.47 -15.48
CA PRO A 18 -9.64 19.55 -16.60
C PRO A 18 -9.14 20.24 -17.87
N PRO A 19 -8.34 19.55 -18.71
CA PRO A 19 -7.82 20.12 -19.93
C PRO A 19 -8.97 20.56 -20.85
N PRO A 20 -8.80 21.65 -21.63
CA PRO A 20 -9.80 22.08 -22.60
C PRO A 20 -10.06 20.95 -23.61
N PRO A 21 -11.29 20.85 -24.15
CA PRO A 21 -11.64 19.79 -25.08
C PRO A 21 -10.73 19.85 -26.33
N PRO A 22 -10.32 18.69 -26.87
CA PRO A 22 -9.39 18.63 -27.99
C PRO A 22 -10.00 19.34 -29.22
N PRO A 23 -9.19 20.08 -30.00
CA PRO A 23 -9.65 20.65 -31.25
C PRO A 23 -10.06 19.52 -32.21
N PRO A 24 -11.06 19.76 -33.09
CA PRO A 24 -11.53 18.76 -34.03
C PRO A 24 -10.40 18.30 -34.95
N PRO A 25 -10.40 17.02 -35.37
CA PRO A 25 -9.30 16.41 -36.11
C PRO A 25 -9.04 17.14 -37.43
N PRO A 26 -7.77 17.40 -37.78
CA PRO A 26 -7.42 18.09 -39.02
C PRO A 26 -7.74 17.21 -40.23
N ALA A 27 -8.34 17.84 -41.24
CA ALA A 27 -8.64 17.21 -42.51
C ALA A 27 -7.32 16.85 -43.25
N LYS A 28 -7.22 15.58 -43.66
CA LYS A 28 -6.11 15.02 -44.44
C LYS A 28 -5.75 15.92 -45.63
N ALA A 29 -4.58 16.53 -45.60
CA ALA A 29 -3.92 17.10 -46.77
C ALA A 29 -2.43 16.75 -46.72
N ALA A 30 -1.93 16.38 -47.89
CA ALA A 30 -0.76 15.57 -48.12
C ALA A 30 0.58 16.29 -47.90
N ALA A 31 1.54 15.44 -47.53
CA ALA A 31 2.99 15.57 -47.62
C ALA A 31 3.53 16.51 -48.72
N ALA A 32 4.53 17.29 -48.33
CA ALA A 32 5.60 17.73 -49.22
C ALA A 32 6.92 17.75 -48.42
N GLU A 33 7.84 16.90 -48.85
CA GLU A 33 9.24 16.80 -48.44
C GLU A 33 10.02 18.06 -48.81
N ALA A 34 10.98 18.44 -47.96
CA ALA A 34 12.13 19.26 -48.35
C ALA A 34 13.35 18.87 -47.51
N GLU A 35 14.26 18.15 -48.15
CA GLU A 35 15.61 17.79 -47.66
C GLU A 35 16.61 18.95 -47.82
N ARG A 36 17.70 18.86 -47.03
CA ARG A 36 19.12 19.31 -47.24
C ARG A 36 19.62 20.55 -46.47
N PRO A 37 20.95 20.68 -46.22
CA PRO A 37 21.88 19.68 -45.65
C PRO A 37 22.90 20.26 -44.63
N CYS A 38 23.57 19.37 -43.88
CA CYS A 38 24.69 19.65 -42.96
C CYS A 38 26.00 20.10 -43.63
N PRO A 39 26.86 20.88 -42.94
CA PRO A 39 28.29 21.00 -43.25
C PRO A 39 29.18 20.26 -42.22
N PRO A 40 30.48 20.04 -42.54
CA PRO A 40 31.26 18.94 -41.97
C PRO A 40 32.29 19.33 -40.90
N SER A 41 32.78 18.26 -40.27
CA SER A 41 33.89 18.15 -39.33
C SER A 41 35.21 18.81 -39.77
N SER A 42 35.93 19.35 -38.80
CA SER A 42 37.37 19.56 -38.86
C SER A 42 38.05 18.95 -37.63
N ALA A 43 38.84 17.92 -37.89
CA ALA A 43 39.75 17.27 -36.98
C ALA A 43 41.03 18.11 -36.78
N ALA A 44 41.56 18.11 -35.56
CA ALA A 44 42.96 18.44 -35.30
C ALA A 44 43.49 17.57 -34.14
N THR A 45 44.24 16.57 -34.53
CA THR A 45 45.20 15.76 -33.75
C THR A 45 46.34 16.62 -33.21
N THR A 46 46.87 16.35 -32.01
CA THR A 46 48.15 15.63 -31.80
C THR A 46 48.72 15.75 -30.37
N SER A 47 49.39 14.65 -29.98
CA SER A 47 50.53 14.51 -29.05
C SER A 47 50.34 14.86 -27.57
N SER A 48 50.25 13.90 -26.65
CA SER A 48 51.25 12.91 -26.20
C SER A 48 52.40 13.52 -25.37
N SER A 49 52.31 13.33 -24.05
CA SER A 49 53.49 13.16 -23.19
C SER A 49 53.10 12.33 -21.96
N SER A 50 53.64 11.12 -21.99
CA SER A 50 53.67 10.12 -20.94
C SER A 50 54.64 10.52 -19.83
N SER A 51 54.21 10.43 -18.57
CA SER A 51 55.11 10.17 -17.45
C SER A 51 54.49 9.14 -16.51
N SER A 52 55.33 8.17 -16.23
CA SER A 52 55.10 6.88 -15.61
C SER A 52 54.98 6.95 -14.09
N SER A 53 54.06 6.13 -13.58
CA SER A 53 54.19 5.27 -12.40
C SER A 53 54.61 5.90 -11.06
N ALA A 54 53.64 5.97 -10.14
CA ALA A 54 53.85 5.58 -8.75
C ALA A 54 52.73 4.64 -8.34
N SER A 55 53.09 3.38 -8.15
CA SER A 55 52.27 2.31 -7.62
C SER A 55 51.81 2.64 -6.19
N ALA A 56 50.58 3.11 -6.02
CA ALA A 56 49.90 3.09 -4.74
C ALA A 56 49.27 1.71 -4.55
N ALA A 57 49.83 0.92 -3.63
CA ALA A 57 49.20 -0.31 -3.15
C ALA A 57 47.77 0.00 -2.64
N PRO A 58 46.81 -0.94 -2.79
CA PRO A 58 45.42 -0.69 -2.47
C PRO A 58 45.29 -0.32 -0.99
N ALA A 59 44.79 0.89 -0.74
CA ALA A 59 44.40 1.32 0.59
C ALA A 59 43.47 0.25 1.18
N ALA A 60 43.84 -0.26 2.35
CA ALA A 60 43.05 -1.21 3.12
C ALA A 60 41.59 -0.75 3.13
N ALA A 61 40.69 -1.60 2.63
CA ALA A 61 39.25 -1.34 2.65
C ALA A 61 38.86 -0.94 4.08
N GLY A 62 38.49 0.33 4.26
CA GLY A 62 38.09 0.84 5.57
C GLY A 62 36.96 -0.01 6.14
N ALA A 63 36.98 -0.23 7.46
CA ALA A 63 35.88 -0.90 8.13
C ALA A 63 34.55 -0.21 7.75
N PRO A 64 33.47 -0.99 7.51
CA PRO A 64 32.19 -0.40 7.12
C PRO A 64 31.72 0.58 8.20
N ARG A 65 31.29 1.77 7.78
CA ARG A 65 30.75 2.78 8.70
C ARG A 65 29.50 2.20 9.39
N VAL A 66 29.42 2.37 10.71
CA VAL A 66 28.31 1.89 11.54
C VAL A 66 27.56 3.08 12.11
N TYR A 67 26.25 3.07 12.00
CA TYR A 67 25.35 4.06 12.60
C TYR A 67 24.45 3.37 13.63
N PRO A 68 24.22 3.97 14.82
CA PRO A 68 23.14 3.50 15.67
C PRO A 68 21.82 3.61 14.92
N LEU A 69 20.99 2.57 14.98
CA LEU A 69 19.75 2.46 14.22
C LEU A 69 18.82 3.67 14.42
N ARG A 70 18.78 4.21 15.64
CA ARG A 70 17.93 5.35 16.02
C ARG A 70 18.52 6.72 15.67
N ASP A 71 19.83 6.77 15.41
CA ASP A 71 20.56 7.99 15.07
C ASP A 71 20.88 8.06 13.56
N PHE A 72 20.46 7.09 12.74
CA PHE A 72 20.66 7.08 11.28
C PHE A 72 19.86 8.20 10.58
N PRO A 73 20.42 8.92 9.58
CA PRO A 73 21.72 8.74 8.92
C PRO A 73 22.92 9.48 9.57
N GLY A 74 22.81 9.79 10.86
CA GLY A 74 23.83 10.44 11.68
C GLY A 74 23.43 11.85 12.09
N ARG A 75 23.95 12.31 13.24
CA ARG A 75 23.67 13.66 13.76
C ARG A 75 24.16 14.77 12.84
N GLU A 76 25.24 14.52 12.10
CA GLU A 76 25.78 15.46 11.10
C GLU A 76 24.78 15.71 9.96
N ALA A 77 24.00 14.69 9.58
CA ALA A 77 23.01 14.82 8.52
C ALA A 77 21.80 15.68 8.94
N ALA A 78 21.54 15.80 10.25
CA ALA A 78 20.44 16.63 10.75
C ALA A 78 20.65 18.14 10.49
N GLY A 79 21.90 18.57 10.26
CA GLY A 79 22.24 19.96 9.93
C GLY A 79 22.28 20.27 8.43
N LEU A 80 21.92 19.32 7.56
CA LEU A 80 21.93 19.55 6.12
C LEU A 80 20.82 20.55 5.74
N GLY A 81 21.21 21.66 5.11
CA GLY A 81 20.31 22.75 4.73
C GLY A 81 20.01 22.86 3.23
N GLY A 82 20.74 22.10 2.39
CA GLY A 82 20.67 22.19 0.92
C GLY A 82 19.51 21.41 0.30
N ALA A 83 19.44 21.38 -1.03
CA ALA A 83 18.47 20.55 -1.74
C ALA A 83 18.84 19.07 -1.66
N PHE A 84 17.90 18.17 -1.96
CA PHE A 84 18.13 16.73 -1.92
C PHE A 84 19.37 16.31 -2.74
N ARG A 85 19.55 16.86 -3.95
CA ARG A 85 20.69 16.58 -4.85
C ARG A 85 22.06 16.81 -4.19
N ASP A 86 22.16 17.78 -3.29
CA ASP A 86 23.41 18.12 -2.63
C ASP A 86 23.62 17.28 -1.36
N ASN A 87 22.53 17.12 -0.59
CA ASN A 87 22.52 16.35 0.65
C ASN A 87 22.83 14.87 0.42
N VAL A 88 22.27 14.28 -0.65
CA VAL A 88 22.52 12.88 -0.99
C VAL A 88 23.98 12.66 -1.40
N ARG A 89 24.58 13.57 -2.17
CA ARG A 89 26.01 13.48 -2.52
C ARG A 89 26.89 13.61 -1.31
N TRP A 90 26.57 14.54 -0.40
CA TRP A 90 27.27 14.66 0.86
C TRP A 90 27.22 13.34 1.63
N LEU A 91 26.03 12.73 1.76
CA LEU A 91 25.86 11.45 2.44
C LEU A 91 26.69 10.33 1.78
N LEU A 92 26.63 10.21 0.45
CA LEU A 92 27.38 9.16 -0.26
C LEU A 92 28.90 9.35 -0.16
N ARG A 93 29.40 10.60 -0.12
CA ARG A 93 30.81 10.89 0.18
C ARG A 93 31.17 10.44 1.61
N GLN A 94 30.28 10.65 2.57
CA GLN A 94 30.46 10.16 3.95
C GLN A 94 30.50 8.61 4.02
N TRP A 95 29.84 7.93 3.09
CA TRP A 95 29.84 6.47 2.99
C TRP A 95 31.04 5.93 2.21
N GLY A 96 31.58 6.71 1.26
CA GLY A 96 32.71 6.36 0.38
C GLY A 96 34.08 6.19 1.05
N GLY A 97 34.17 6.34 2.39
CA GLY A 97 35.28 5.78 3.17
C GLY A 97 35.24 4.24 3.24
N ALA A 98 34.08 3.64 2.98
CA ALA A 98 33.91 2.21 2.72
C ALA A 98 33.83 2.02 1.20
N SER A 99 34.75 1.22 0.64
CA SER A 99 34.90 0.99 -0.80
C SER A 99 33.53 0.80 -1.51
N PRO A 100 33.25 1.49 -2.64
CA PRO A 100 32.15 1.08 -3.50
C PRO A 100 32.39 -0.38 -3.92
N ALA A 101 31.33 -1.17 -4.01
CA ALA A 101 31.44 -2.55 -4.50
C ALA A 101 32.02 -2.51 -5.91
N SER A 102 33.32 -2.77 -6.03
CA SER A 102 34.01 -2.77 -7.32
C SER A 102 33.45 -3.93 -8.16
N PRO A 103 33.09 -3.70 -9.43
CA PRO A 103 32.60 -4.77 -10.28
C PRO A 103 33.65 -5.86 -10.39
N ALA A 104 33.23 -7.11 -10.20
CA ALA A 104 34.07 -8.28 -10.42
C ALA A 104 34.74 -8.16 -11.80
N ALA A 105 36.07 -8.28 -11.83
CA ALA A 105 36.95 -8.03 -12.96
C ALA A 105 36.37 -8.49 -14.32
N GLY A 106 35.83 -7.54 -15.08
CA GLY A 106 35.49 -7.69 -16.50
C GLY A 106 36.62 -7.17 -17.37
N GLY A 107 37.01 -7.95 -18.38
CA GLY A 107 38.21 -7.74 -19.20
C GLY A 107 38.26 -6.45 -20.04
N PRO A 108 39.43 -6.15 -20.64
CA PRO A 108 39.68 -4.92 -21.37
C PRO A 108 38.93 -4.93 -22.71
N GLY A 109 37.97 -4.02 -22.87
CA GLY A 109 37.24 -3.84 -24.13
C GLY A 109 35.87 -3.19 -24.02
N SER A 110 35.28 -3.11 -22.82
CA SER A 110 34.02 -2.40 -22.63
C SER A 110 34.30 -0.93 -22.34
N ALA A 111 33.91 -0.04 -23.26
CA ALA A 111 33.78 1.38 -22.97
C ALA A 111 32.93 1.50 -21.69
N SER A 112 33.49 2.16 -20.68
CA SER A 112 32.90 2.30 -19.35
C SER A 112 31.57 3.04 -19.42
N ALA A 113 30.48 2.34 -19.76
CA ALA A 113 29.14 2.77 -19.45
C ALA A 113 29.13 3.13 -17.96
N ALA A 114 28.58 4.28 -17.59
CA ALA A 114 28.44 4.65 -16.19
C ALA A 114 27.64 3.54 -15.49
N VAL A 115 28.35 2.65 -14.78
CA VAL A 115 27.76 1.54 -14.06
C VAL A 115 27.17 2.10 -12.77
N ALA A 116 26.00 1.61 -12.38
CA ALA A 116 25.40 1.97 -11.10
C ALA A 116 26.41 1.71 -9.96
N VAL A 117 26.56 2.69 -9.06
CA VAL A 117 27.50 2.61 -7.94
C VAL A 117 26.74 2.28 -6.68
N ALA A 118 27.23 1.31 -5.91
CA ALA A 118 26.63 0.90 -4.64
C ALA A 118 27.56 1.22 -3.46
N TRP A 119 26.99 1.86 -2.45
CA TRP A 119 27.60 2.08 -1.13
C TRP A 119 26.87 1.25 -0.09
N ARG A 120 27.60 0.79 0.93
CA ARG A 120 27.06 -0.04 2.02
C ARG A 120 27.52 0.51 3.36
N VAL A 121 26.58 0.67 4.28
CA VAL A 121 26.85 0.97 5.69
C VAL A 121 26.05 0.02 6.58
N LEU A 122 26.39 -0.02 7.86
CA LEU A 122 25.78 -0.90 8.84
C LEU A 122 24.97 -0.09 9.86
N LEU A 123 23.82 -0.62 10.27
CA LEU A 123 22.97 -0.09 11.31
C LEU A 123 23.05 -1.01 12.53
N SER A 124 23.44 -0.48 13.68
CA SER A 124 23.53 -1.24 14.94
C SER A 124 22.32 -0.94 15.84
N ASP A 125 21.65 -1.98 16.32
CA ASP A 125 20.65 -1.84 17.39
C ASP A 125 21.29 -2.16 18.74
N ASP A 126 21.55 -1.12 19.54
CA ASP A 126 22.18 -1.24 20.87
C ASP A 126 21.38 -2.13 21.84
N ARG A 127 20.07 -2.32 21.61
CA ARG A 127 19.22 -3.14 22.49
C ARG A 127 19.38 -4.63 22.25
N THR A 128 19.58 -5.02 20.99
CA THR A 128 19.62 -6.43 20.57
C THR A 128 21.02 -6.88 20.18
N GLY A 129 21.93 -5.94 19.93
CA GLY A 129 23.25 -6.18 19.35
C GLY A 129 23.22 -6.57 17.87
N VAL A 130 22.04 -6.54 17.23
CA VAL A 130 21.91 -6.90 15.82
C VAL A 130 22.48 -5.79 14.94
N VAL A 131 23.17 -6.21 13.88
CA VAL A 131 23.71 -5.32 12.85
C VAL A 131 23.03 -5.61 11.52
N VAL A 132 22.49 -4.59 10.88
CA VAL A 132 21.73 -4.69 9.62
C VAL A 132 22.37 -3.82 8.56
N PRO A 133 22.62 -4.31 7.33
CA PRO A 133 23.14 -3.46 6.27
C PRO A 133 22.06 -2.59 5.63
N ILE A 134 22.44 -1.39 5.24
CA ILE A 134 21.69 -0.55 4.30
C ILE A 134 22.61 -0.18 3.14
N PHE A 135 22.06 -0.30 1.94
CA PHE A 135 22.72 0.03 0.69
C PHE A 135 22.12 1.30 0.13
N ALA A 136 22.96 2.13 -0.48
CA ALA A 136 22.55 3.19 -1.38
C ALA A 136 23.11 2.87 -2.76
N VAL A 137 22.27 2.92 -3.79
CA VAL A 137 22.68 2.72 -5.18
C VAL A 137 22.34 3.97 -5.97
N GLU A 138 23.33 4.56 -6.62
CA GLU A 138 23.12 5.62 -7.61
C GLU A 138 23.02 4.97 -8.99
N GLU A 139 21.84 5.06 -9.59
CA GLU A 139 21.55 4.62 -10.95
C GLU A 139 21.54 5.86 -11.89
N PRO A 140 22.46 5.95 -12.86
CA PRO A 140 22.42 6.98 -13.89
C PRO A 140 21.29 6.66 -14.88
N VAL A 141 20.43 7.64 -15.16
CA VAL A 141 19.28 7.43 -16.06
C VAL A 141 19.72 7.16 -17.51
N ALA A 142 20.81 7.77 -17.96
CA ALA A 142 21.34 7.58 -19.32
C ALA A 142 21.79 6.14 -19.62
N SER A 143 22.21 5.37 -18.60
CA SER A 143 22.60 3.97 -18.73
C SER A 143 21.56 2.99 -18.16
N SER A 144 20.42 3.50 -17.67
CA SER A 144 19.35 2.69 -17.10
C SER A 144 18.60 1.95 -18.21
N PRO A 145 18.30 0.65 -18.04
CA PRO A 145 17.42 -0.07 -18.96
C PRO A 145 15.97 0.45 -18.92
N LYS A 146 15.60 1.20 -17.87
CA LYS A 146 14.28 1.79 -17.69
C LYS A 146 14.41 3.23 -17.21
N PRO A 147 14.70 4.18 -18.11
CA PRO A 147 14.98 5.56 -17.72
C PRO A 147 13.75 6.26 -17.11
N LEU A 148 12.57 6.03 -17.67
CA LEU A 148 11.30 6.52 -17.12
C LEU A 148 10.91 5.79 -15.83
N CYS A 149 10.14 6.46 -14.96
CA CYS A 149 9.77 5.92 -13.65
C CYS A 149 8.27 5.64 -13.62
N ASP A 150 7.89 4.37 -13.66
CA ASP A 150 6.47 3.97 -13.60
C ASP A 150 5.82 4.42 -12.30
N TYR A 151 6.55 4.40 -11.18
CA TYR A 151 6.01 4.89 -9.91
C TYR A 151 5.67 6.39 -9.96
N CYS A 152 6.46 7.20 -10.69
CA CYS A 152 6.09 8.60 -10.95
C CYS A 152 4.80 8.67 -11.76
N ARG A 153 4.65 7.85 -12.80
CA ARG A 153 3.42 7.80 -13.60
C ARG A 153 2.22 7.47 -12.73
N TRP A 154 2.28 6.38 -11.97
CA TRP A 154 1.18 5.93 -11.11
C TRP A 154 0.84 6.92 -9.99
N ALA A 155 1.84 7.65 -9.48
CA ALA A 155 1.64 8.69 -8.47
C ALA A 155 0.98 9.96 -9.04
N GLY A 156 0.79 10.07 -10.36
CA GLY A 156 0.32 11.29 -11.02
C GLY A 156 1.42 12.32 -11.29
N TRP A 157 2.68 11.91 -11.22
CA TRP A 157 3.88 12.72 -11.51
C TRP A 157 4.43 12.45 -12.91
N SER A 158 3.59 11.95 -13.83
CA SER A 158 3.92 11.72 -15.24
C SER A 158 4.43 12.98 -15.94
N HIS A 159 3.95 14.16 -15.54
CA HIS A 159 4.37 15.44 -16.07
C HIS A 159 5.73 15.93 -15.54
N HIS A 160 6.23 15.39 -14.43
CA HIS A 160 7.51 15.81 -13.84
C HIS A 160 8.69 15.53 -14.80
N TRP A 161 9.65 16.46 -14.82
CA TRP A 161 10.88 16.33 -15.59
C TRP A 161 11.72 15.12 -15.15
N VAL A 162 12.33 14.43 -16.11
CA VAL A 162 13.19 13.27 -15.81
C VAL A 162 14.50 13.74 -15.19
N SER A 163 14.75 13.25 -13.98
CA SER A 163 16.02 13.44 -13.27
C SER A 163 17.18 12.67 -13.93
N LYS A 164 18.41 13.19 -13.89
CA LYS A 164 19.60 12.50 -14.44
C LYS A 164 19.99 11.24 -13.65
N ARG A 165 19.62 11.18 -12.36
CA ARG A 165 20.00 10.11 -11.43
C ARG A 165 18.83 9.66 -10.56
N LYS A 166 18.84 8.38 -10.21
CA LYS A 166 17.95 7.73 -9.26
C LYS A 166 18.76 7.18 -8.10
N TYR A 167 18.30 7.39 -6.88
CA TYR A 167 18.93 6.89 -5.67
C TYR A 167 18.05 5.83 -5.03
N HIS A 168 18.57 4.61 -4.93
CA HIS A 168 17.88 3.50 -4.28
C HIS A 168 18.45 3.25 -2.88
N PHE A 169 17.61 3.27 -1.86
CA PHE A 169 17.98 2.92 -0.49
C PHE A 169 17.36 1.57 -0.12
N ILE A 170 18.21 0.59 0.14
CA ILE A 170 17.80 -0.82 0.23
C ILE A 170 18.29 -1.46 1.53
N ILE A 171 17.37 -2.06 2.28
CA ILE A 171 17.69 -3.05 3.32
C ILE A 171 17.37 -4.42 2.71
N PRO A 172 18.38 -5.25 2.42
CA PRO A 172 18.16 -6.54 1.79
C PRO A 172 17.53 -7.56 2.75
N ALA A 173 17.08 -8.68 2.19
CA ALA A 173 16.62 -9.83 2.96
C ALA A 173 17.71 -10.31 3.95
N PRO A 174 17.34 -10.89 5.11
CA PRO A 174 18.29 -11.40 6.10
C PRO A 174 19.35 -12.35 5.55
N ALA A 175 19.01 -13.12 4.52
CA ALA A 175 19.92 -14.07 3.88
C ALA A 175 21.13 -13.41 3.18
N ASP A 176 21.06 -12.11 2.89
CA ASP A 176 22.12 -11.38 2.19
C ASP A 176 22.79 -10.32 3.07
N TRP A 177 22.57 -10.34 4.39
CA TRP A 177 23.13 -9.30 5.27
C TRP A 177 24.67 -9.28 5.30
N ASP A 178 25.29 -10.46 5.19
CA ASP A 178 26.74 -10.64 5.17
C ASP A 178 27.34 -10.60 3.76
N ARG A 179 26.51 -10.47 2.72
CA ARG A 179 26.95 -10.50 1.32
C ARG A 179 27.30 -9.11 0.82
N GLN A 180 28.40 -9.05 0.08
CA GLN A 180 28.73 -7.88 -0.73
C GLN A 180 28.07 -8.03 -2.10
N LEU A 181 26.95 -7.32 -2.29
CA LEU A 181 26.18 -7.36 -3.52
C LEU A 181 26.62 -6.23 -4.46
N ALA A 182 26.76 -6.53 -5.74
CA ALA A 182 26.92 -5.53 -6.79
C ALA A 182 25.60 -4.76 -7.00
N ALA A 183 25.69 -3.55 -7.59
CA ALA A 183 24.56 -2.64 -7.77
C ALA A 183 23.43 -3.23 -8.63
N ASP A 184 23.78 -3.89 -9.72
CA ASP A 184 22.85 -4.60 -10.60
C ASP A 184 22.17 -5.78 -9.90
N VAL A 185 22.93 -6.55 -9.12
CA VAL A 185 22.41 -7.71 -8.37
C VAL A 185 21.43 -7.27 -7.29
N ILE A 186 21.73 -6.19 -6.57
CA ILE A 186 20.81 -5.70 -5.53
C ILE A 186 19.56 -5.09 -6.15
N LEU A 187 19.66 -4.29 -7.22
CA LEU A 187 18.51 -3.69 -7.89
C LEU A 187 17.59 -4.72 -8.57
N GLY A 188 18.14 -5.85 -9.02
CA GLY A 188 17.38 -6.92 -9.67
C GLY A 188 16.53 -7.78 -8.71
N ARG A 189 16.61 -7.56 -7.39
CA ARG A 189 15.90 -8.36 -6.39
C ARG A 189 14.57 -7.74 -5.98
N THR A 190 13.65 -8.59 -5.56
CA THR A 190 12.26 -8.23 -5.20
C THR A 190 11.88 -8.71 -3.80
N ASP A 191 12.87 -9.09 -2.99
CA ASP A 191 12.71 -9.66 -1.66
C ASP A 191 13.31 -8.79 -0.54
N HIS A 192 13.60 -7.53 -0.85
CA HIS A 192 14.09 -6.55 0.11
C HIS A 192 13.12 -6.33 1.28
N LEU A 193 13.70 -6.01 2.45
CA LEU A 193 12.94 -5.52 3.60
C LEU A 193 12.55 -4.05 3.42
N LEU A 194 13.43 -3.25 2.82
CA LEU A 194 13.17 -1.87 2.41
C LEU A 194 13.68 -1.67 0.99
N HIS A 195 12.87 -1.01 0.16
CA HIS A 195 13.32 -0.42 -1.09
C HIS A 195 12.67 0.95 -1.22
N GLY A 196 13.47 1.99 -1.00
CA GLY A 196 13.11 3.36 -1.31
C GLY A 196 13.80 3.81 -2.59
N LEU A 197 13.12 4.60 -3.41
CA LEU A 197 13.64 5.21 -4.63
C LEU A 197 13.44 6.72 -4.53
N ILE A 198 14.47 7.53 -4.70
CA ILE A 198 14.36 9.00 -4.74
C ILE A 198 15.13 9.52 -5.96
N HIS A 199 14.48 10.34 -6.76
CA HIS A 199 15.07 11.04 -7.90
C HIS A 199 15.93 12.22 -7.42
N SER A 200 16.89 12.68 -8.22
CA SER A 200 17.75 13.82 -7.82
C SER A 200 16.98 15.11 -7.51
N ASN A 201 15.79 15.29 -8.07
CA ASN A 201 14.89 16.40 -7.72
C ASN A 201 14.23 16.25 -6.33
N GLY A 202 14.48 15.17 -5.59
CA GLY A 202 13.92 14.93 -4.25
C GLY A 202 12.53 14.30 -4.22
N PHE A 203 11.90 14.01 -5.37
CA PHE A 203 10.67 13.21 -5.41
C PHE A 203 11.00 11.72 -5.38
N GLY A 204 10.20 10.93 -4.67
CA GLY A 204 10.49 9.52 -4.50
C GLY A 204 9.29 8.63 -4.22
N HIS A 205 9.60 7.35 -4.03
CA HIS A 205 8.67 6.26 -3.89
C HIS A 205 9.19 5.28 -2.84
N LEU A 206 8.36 4.94 -1.86
CA LEU A 206 8.56 3.76 -1.04
C LEU A 206 8.05 2.56 -1.84
N VAL A 207 8.97 1.88 -2.52
CA VAL A 207 8.69 0.78 -3.44
C VAL A 207 8.36 -0.51 -2.67
N MET A 208 9.10 -0.80 -1.61
CA MET A 208 8.92 -2.02 -0.84
C MET A 208 9.17 -1.82 0.65
N LEU A 209 8.31 -2.45 1.46
CA LEU A 209 8.42 -2.47 2.90
C LEU A 209 7.95 -3.83 3.44
N ARG A 210 8.88 -4.62 4.00
CA ARG A 210 8.61 -5.91 4.63
C ARG A 210 9.37 -5.97 5.95
N GLY A 211 8.63 -5.96 7.05
CA GLY A 211 9.20 -6.17 8.39
C GLY A 211 9.35 -7.65 8.71
N ARG A 212 8.75 -8.07 9.84
CA ARG A 212 8.71 -9.48 10.25
C ARG A 212 8.02 -10.40 9.24
N ASP A 213 7.05 -9.89 8.51
CA ASP A 213 6.39 -10.65 7.44
C ASP A 213 7.33 -10.92 6.24
N GLY A 214 8.42 -10.15 6.10
CA GLY A 214 9.52 -10.39 5.16
C GLY A 214 10.60 -11.35 5.66
N GLY A 215 10.41 -11.97 6.83
CA GLY A 215 11.38 -12.89 7.43
C GLY A 215 12.40 -12.22 8.36
N SER A 216 12.34 -10.90 8.56
CA SER A 216 13.23 -10.22 9.51
C SER A 216 12.85 -10.55 10.96
N THR A 217 13.77 -11.09 11.73
CA THR A 217 13.59 -11.28 13.18
C THR A 217 13.96 -10.04 13.98
N ALA A 218 14.81 -9.18 13.43
CA ALA A 218 15.35 -7.99 14.09
C ALA A 218 14.51 -6.74 13.84
N LEU A 219 14.15 -6.46 12.58
CA LEU A 219 13.45 -5.25 12.19
C LEU A 219 11.96 -5.50 11.98
N SER A 220 11.12 -4.79 12.72
CA SER A 220 9.70 -4.68 12.41
C SER A 220 9.47 -3.67 11.28
N GLY A 221 8.28 -3.71 10.65
CA GLY A 221 7.94 -2.73 9.62
C GLY A 221 7.96 -1.29 10.16
N ARG A 222 7.70 -1.11 11.47
CA ARG A 222 7.79 0.18 12.13
C ARG A 222 9.24 0.68 12.21
N ASP A 223 10.18 -0.18 12.60
CA ASP A 223 11.60 0.20 12.70
C ASP A 223 12.15 0.62 11.34
N ILE A 224 11.77 -0.11 10.28
CA ILE A 224 12.15 0.21 8.91
C ILE A 224 11.56 1.55 8.45
N MET A 225 10.29 1.82 8.77
CA MET A 225 9.68 3.10 8.46
C MET A 225 10.30 4.26 9.22
N ASP A 226 10.65 4.08 10.49
CA ASP A 226 11.35 5.12 11.26
C ASP A 226 12.71 5.44 10.62
N ILE A 227 13.47 4.42 10.18
CA ILE A 227 14.72 4.59 9.42
C ILE A 227 14.47 5.36 8.11
N TRP A 228 13.48 4.93 7.32
CA TRP A 228 13.15 5.55 6.05
C TRP A 228 12.71 7.01 6.19
N ASP A 229 11.87 7.29 7.18
CA ASP A 229 11.33 8.62 7.43
C ASP A 229 12.41 9.59 7.91
N CYS A 230 13.28 9.14 8.82
CA CYS A 230 14.45 9.89 9.26
C CYS A 230 15.41 10.19 8.10
N LEU A 231 15.67 9.19 7.23
CA LEU A 231 16.51 9.38 6.05
C LEU A 231 15.93 10.41 5.09
N CYS A 232 14.64 10.31 4.75
CA CYS A 232 13.97 11.26 3.86
C CYS A 232 13.99 12.69 4.43
N SER A 233 13.77 12.81 5.75
CA SER A 233 13.82 14.10 6.45
C SER A 233 15.22 14.71 6.43
N ALA A 234 16.24 13.92 6.78
CA ALA A 234 17.63 14.38 6.81
C ALA A 234 18.15 14.76 5.41
N LEU A 235 17.74 14.03 4.37
CA LEU A 235 18.12 14.33 2.99
C LEU A 235 17.27 15.43 2.35
N ARG A 236 16.21 15.91 3.01
CA ARG A 236 15.24 16.87 2.47
C ARG A 236 14.60 16.39 1.16
N ALA A 237 14.09 15.16 1.18
CA ALA A 237 13.18 14.71 0.13
C ALA A 237 12.00 15.70 0.03
N ARG A 238 11.49 15.96 -1.18
CA ARG A 238 10.38 16.89 -1.41
C ARG A 238 9.04 16.23 -1.11
N ALA A 239 8.84 15.08 -1.75
CA ALA A 239 7.65 14.26 -1.59
C ALA A 239 7.99 12.79 -1.83
N VAL A 240 7.41 11.91 -1.03
CA VAL A 240 7.54 10.46 -1.22
C VAL A 240 6.15 9.85 -1.30
N SER A 241 5.91 9.09 -2.36
CA SER A 241 4.67 8.33 -2.54
C SER A 241 4.82 6.89 -2.06
N VAL A 242 3.70 6.26 -1.70
CA VAL A 242 3.62 4.83 -1.38
C VAL A 242 2.27 4.30 -1.87
N VAL A 243 2.31 3.09 -2.43
CA VAL A 243 1.09 2.35 -2.77
C VAL A 243 0.79 1.35 -1.65
N ASP A 244 -0.28 1.58 -0.90
CA ASP A 244 -0.61 0.82 0.31
C ASP A 244 -1.29 -0.52 -0.02
N PHE A 245 -0.46 -1.56 -0.12
CA PHE A 245 -0.89 -2.96 -0.15
C PHE A 245 -0.73 -3.66 1.20
N SER A 246 -0.65 -2.91 2.30
CA SER A 246 -0.36 -3.47 3.62
C SER A 246 -1.48 -4.40 4.07
N GLN A 247 -1.14 -5.67 4.26
CA GLN A 247 -2.05 -6.69 4.74
C GLN A 247 -1.49 -7.36 6.00
N LYS A 248 -2.39 -7.76 6.90
CA LYS A 248 -2.03 -8.59 8.06
C LYS A 248 -3.00 -9.74 8.19
N ARG A 249 -2.50 -10.98 7.97
CA ARG A 249 -3.29 -12.22 8.04
C ARG A 249 -4.58 -12.15 7.20
N SER A 250 -4.42 -11.69 5.95
CA SER A 250 -5.49 -11.51 4.94
C SER A 250 -6.53 -10.43 5.27
N LEU A 251 -6.16 -9.45 6.10
CA LEU A 251 -6.95 -8.23 6.33
C LEU A 251 -6.18 -7.05 5.73
N ASP A 252 -6.83 -6.27 4.86
CA ASP A 252 -6.24 -5.03 4.35
C ASP A 252 -6.22 -3.98 5.47
N LEU A 253 -5.01 -3.58 5.85
CA LEU A 253 -4.81 -2.61 6.94
C LEU A 253 -5.39 -1.25 6.57
N ARG A 254 -5.34 -0.86 5.28
CA ARG A 254 -5.95 0.39 4.81
C ARG A 254 -7.45 0.46 5.11
N LEU A 255 -8.19 -0.63 4.94
CA LEU A 255 -9.62 -0.69 5.27
C LEU A 255 -9.85 -0.83 6.77
N LEU A 256 -9.14 -1.77 7.41
CA LEU A 256 -9.32 -2.04 8.83
C LEU A 256 -9.03 -0.80 9.70
N LEU A 257 -7.89 -0.14 9.47
CA LEU A 257 -7.44 0.98 10.28
C LEU A 257 -8.20 2.26 9.95
N SER A 258 -8.57 2.51 8.68
CA SER A 258 -9.33 3.72 8.33
C SER A 258 -10.71 3.71 8.99
N VAL A 259 -11.40 2.57 9.00
CA VAL A 259 -12.69 2.43 9.68
C VAL A 259 -12.53 2.52 11.20
N ALA A 260 -11.53 1.84 11.76
CA ALA A 260 -11.30 1.81 13.20
C ALA A 260 -10.82 3.16 13.74
N HIS A 261 -9.80 3.78 13.15
CA HIS A 261 -9.12 4.95 13.70
C HIS A 261 -9.40 6.24 12.93
N GLY A 262 -9.87 6.17 11.68
CA GLY A 262 -9.88 7.33 10.77
C GLY A 262 -8.55 7.51 10.03
N ASP A 263 -7.63 6.57 10.20
CA ASP A 263 -6.22 6.65 9.84
C ASP A 263 -5.75 5.37 9.17
N THR A 264 -4.71 5.43 8.34
CA THR A 264 -4.04 4.22 7.84
C THR A 264 -2.76 3.94 8.62
N TRP A 265 -2.05 2.87 8.25
CA TRP A 265 -0.78 2.57 8.90
C TRP A 265 0.27 3.67 8.62
N PHE A 266 0.25 4.25 7.42
CA PHE A 266 1.20 5.27 6.97
C PHE A 266 0.93 6.68 7.51
N THR A 267 -0.30 7.00 7.94
CA THR A 267 -0.61 8.34 8.50
C THR A 267 0.20 8.66 9.75
N ARG A 268 0.66 7.63 10.48
CA ARG A 268 1.58 7.78 11.62
C ARG A 268 2.88 8.51 11.27
N TRP A 269 3.36 8.39 10.03
CA TRP A 269 4.53 9.10 9.55
C TRP A 269 4.19 10.40 8.81
N GLY A 270 2.91 10.76 8.68
CA GLY A 270 2.47 11.97 7.98
C GLY A 270 2.16 11.77 6.49
N TYR A 271 1.97 10.54 6.04
CA TYR A 271 1.46 10.28 4.70
C TYR A 271 -0.04 10.55 4.63
N CYS A 272 -0.45 11.28 3.60
CA CYS A 272 -1.85 11.63 3.34
C CYS A 272 -2.33 11.00 2.04
N LEU A 273 -3.65 10.84 1.89
CA LEU A 273 -4.25 10.34 0.65
C LEU A 273 -3.95 11.34 -0.48
N ALA A 274 -3.24 10.90 -1.52
CA ALA A 274 -2.92 11.73 -2.67
C ALA A 274 -4.02 11.68 -3.72
N ARG A 275 -4.44 10.46 -4.09
CA ARG A 275 -5.53 10.21 -5.03
C ARG A 275 -6.13 8.82 -4.83
N GLY A 276 -7.39 8.65 -5.22
CA GLY A 276 -8.00 7.33 -5.37
C GLY A 276 -7.76 6.77 -6.77
N CYS A 277 -7.64 5.45 -6.86
CA CYS A 277 -7.78 4.75 -8.13
C CYS A 277 -9.24 4.81 -8.59
N PHE A 278 -9.48 4.60 -9.89
CA PHE A 278 -10.82 4.59 -10.48
C PHE A 278 -11.61 5.87 -10.20
N CYS A 279 -10.92 7.02 -10.11
CA CYS A 279 -11.50 8.33 -9.79
C CYS A 279 -12.26 8.42 -8.46
N VAL A 280 -11.94 7.57 -7.48
CA VAL A 280 -12.45 7.76 -6.11
C VAL A 280 -11.89 9.07 -5.55
N SER A 281 -12.76 10.06 -5.35
CA SER A 281 -12.39 11.35 -4.79
C SER A 281 -12.09 11.24 -3.28
N THR A 282 -11.35 12.21 -2.74
CA THR A 282 -11.11 12.33 -1.29
C THR A 282 -12.41 12.44 -0.49
N SER A 283 -13.43 13.10 -1.05
CA SER A 283 -14.77 13.18 -0.45
C SER A 283 -15.50 11.83 -0.45
N THR A 284 -15.41 11.06 -1.55
CA THR A 284 -16.01 9.72 -1.65
C THR A 284 -15.33 8.75 -0.69
N TYR A 285 -14.00 8.83 -0.57
CA TYR A 285 -13.23 8.10 0.42
C TYR A 285 -13.72 8.40 1.85
N ALA A 286 -13.76 9.68 2.24
CA ALA A 286 -14.18 10.09 3.57
C ALA A 286 -15.61 9.65 3.89
N ALA A 287 -16.54 9.81 2.94
CA ALA A 287 -17.92 9.35 3.07
C ALA A 287 -18.01 7.82 3.21
N SER A 288 -17.20 7.07 2.47
CA SER A 288 -17.16 5.60 2.52
C SER A 288 -16.60 5.09 3.85
N VAL A 289 -15.52 5.70 4.34
CA VAL A 289 -14.97 5.41 5.68
C VAL A 289 -16.03 5.65 6.75
N GLU A 290 -16.74 6.78 6.69
CA GLU A 290 -17.74 7.12 7.70
C GLU A 290 -18.99 6.21 7.60
N ALA A 291 -19.42 5.85 6.39
CA ALA A 291 -20.53 4.92 6.18
C ALA A 291 -20.25 3.51 6.75
N LEU A 292 -19.00 3.05 6.66
CA LEU A 292 -18.55 1.78 7.26
C LEU A 292 -18.39 1.91 8.77
N ALA A 293 -17.79 3.01 9.23
CA ALA A 293 -17.50 3.25 10.64
C ALA A 293 -18.75 3.41 11.48
N ALA A 294 -19.73 4.19 11.01
CA ALA A 294 -20.99 4.46 11.69
C ALA A 294 -22.02 3.33 11.56
N LEU A 295 -21.74 2.29 10.76
CA LEU A 295 -22.61 1.12 10.62
C LEU A 295 -22.85 0.51 12.01
N PRO A 296 -24.10 0.32 12.46
CA PRO A 296 -24.33 -0.33 13.75
C PRO A 296 -23.97 -1.82 13.64
N VAL A 297 -23.23 -2.34 14.62
CA VAL A 297 -22.65 -3.69 14.57
C VAL A 297 -23.72 -4.79 14.49
N ASP A 298 -24.95 -4.51 14.94
CA ASP A 298 -26.09 -5.42 14.86
C ASP A 298 -26.58 -5.65 13.41
N TYR A 299 -26.23 -4.77 12.46
CA TYR A 299 -26.51 -4.97 11.03
C TYR A 299 -25.59 -6.02 10.38
N LEU A 300 -24.52 -6.44 11.05
CA LEU A 300 -23.62 -7.47 10.56
C LEU A 300 -24.28 -8.85 10.71
N ARG A 301 -24.93 -9.30 9.63
CA ARG A 301 -25.75 -10.52 9.60
C ARG A 301 -24.89 -11.79 9.50
N SER A 302 -24.12 -12.10 10.53
CA SER A 302 -23.56 -13.45 10.71
C SER A 302 -23.74 -13.94 12.14
N ARG A 303 -24.01 -15.25 12.30
CA ARG A 303 -24.14 -15.89 13.62
C ARG A 303 -22.88 -15.72 14.46
N HIS A 304 -21.71 -15.83 13.83
CA HIS A 304 -20.41 -15.67 14.48
C HIS A 304 -20.30 -14.25 15.02
N VAL A 305 -20.63 -13.25 14.20
CA VAL A 305 -20.58 -11.84 14.63
C VAL A 305 -21.59 -11.56 15.74
N ARG A 306 -22.84 -12.07 15.68
CA ARG A 306 -23.80 -11.90 16.79
C ARG A 306 -23.28 -12.47 18.12
N ARG A 307 -22.66 -13.65 18.08
CA ARG A 307 -22.02 -14.26 19.26
C ARG A 307 -20.87 -13.39 19.78
N VAL A 308 -19.99 -12.97 18.88
CA VAL A 308 -18.84 -12.10 19.19
C VAL A 308 -19.30 -10.76 19.79
N VAL A 309 -20.29 -10.11 19.17
CA VAL A 309 -20.88 -8.85 19.66
C VAL A 309 -21.40 -9.01 21.09
N THR A 310 -22.12 -10.11 21.37
CA THR A 310 -22.63 -10.41 22.71
C THR A 310 -21.51 -10.56 23.73
N ILE A 311 -20.41 -11.23 23.37
CA ILE A 311 -19.25 -11.46 24.24
C ILE A 311 -18.55 -10.13 24.55
N TYR A 312 -18.16 -9.37 23.52
CA TYR A 312 -17.37 -8.15 23.71
C TYR A 312 -18.18 -7.00 24.31
N ARG A 313 -19.51 -6.93 24.09
CA ARG A 313 -20.38 -5.98 24.82
C ARG A 313 -20.42 -6.23 26.32
N ARG A 314 -20.33 -7.49 26.74
CA ARG A 314 -20.27 -7.86 28.17
C ARG A 314 -18.89 -7.59 28.79
N LEU A 315 -17.83 -7.70 27.99
CA LEU A 315 -16.45 -7.49 28.41
C LEU A 315 -16.00 -6.02 28.39
N SER A 316 -16.57 -5.22 27.48
CA SER A 316 -16.23 -3.81 27.32
C SER A 316 -16.93 -2.94 28.37
N ASN A 317 -16.19 -1.98 28.90
CA ASN A 317 -16.74 -0.90 29.74
C ASN A 317 -17.35 0.26 28.92
N LYS A 318 -17.10 0.30 27.60
CA LYS A 318 -17.65 1.29 26.66
C LYS A 318 -18.80 0.68 25.88
N PRO A 319 -19.85 1.45 25.54
CA PRO A 319 -20.89 0.97 24.65
C PRO A 319 -20.29 0.64 23.28
N LEU A 320 -20.51 -0.59 22.80
CA LEU A 320 -20.08 -1.02 21.47
C LEU A 320 -21.30 -1.04 20.55
N VAL A 321 -21.59 0.10 19.91
CA VAL A 321 -22.76 0.30 19.05
C VAL A 321 -22.35 0.19 17.59
N THR A 322 -21.31 0.91 17.21
CA THR A 322 -20.84 1.03 15.82
C THR A 322 -19.72 0.05 15.49
N VAL A 323 -19.53 -0.22 14.20
CA VAL A 323 -18.41 -1.03 13.72
C VAL A 323 -17.07 -0.39 14.10
N ARG A 324 -16.93 0.94 14.04
CA ARG A 324 -15.71 1.65 14.49
C ARG A 324 -15.34 1.32 15.94
N GLU A 325 -16.30 1.48 16.85
CA GLU A 325 -16.10 1.17 18.28
C GLU A 325 -15.74 -0.30 18.48
N PHE A 326 -16.41 -1.19 17.74
CA PHE A 326 -16.17 -2.62 17.83
C PHE A 326 -14.78 -3.01 17.33
N LEU A 327 -14.34 -2.46 16.20
CA LEU A 327 -13.01 -2.71 15.65
C LEU A 327 -11.91 -2.14 16.56
N ARG A 328 -12.07 -0.92 17.09
CA ARG A 328 -11.15 -0.35 18.08
C ARG A 328 -11.02 -1.26 19.30
N CYS A 329 -12.16 -1.72 19.82
CA CYS A 329 -12.19 -2.69 20.91
C CYS A 329 -11.35 -3.92 20.54
N LEU A 330 -11.68 -4.65 19.47
CA LEU A 330 -10.92 -5.84 19.10
C LEU A 330 -9.41 -5.61 18.88
N LEU A 331 -9.02 -4.45 18.35
CA LEU A 331 -7.62 -4.07 18.18
C LEU A 331 -6.92 -3.81 19.52
N ASP A 332 -7.57 -3.11 20.45
CA ASP A 332 -7.05 -2.87 21.80
C ASP A 332 -6.92 -4.18 22.59
N TRP A 333 -7.88 -5.10 22.44
CA TRP A 333 -7.87 -6.41 23.09
C TRP A 333 -6.71 -7.32 22.65
N LYS A 334 -6.11 -7.07 21.48
CA LYS A 334 -4.88 -7.75 21.08
C LYS A 334 -3.68 -7.40 21.99
N HIS A 335 -3.74 -6.25 22.64
CA HIS A 335 -2.66 -5.69 23.46
C HIS A 335 -2.96 -5.75 24.97
N LEU A 336 -4.17 -6.11 25.37
CA LEU A 336 -4.57 -6.23 26.77
C LEU A 336 -4.10 -7.56 27.37
N GLU A 337 -3.29 -7.48 28.43
CA GLU A 337 -3.06 -8.61 29.33
C GLU A 337 -4.32 -8.85 30.19
N PRO A 338 -4.66 -10.12 30.51
CA PRO A 338 -5.72 -10.41 31.45
C PRO A 338 -5.43 -9.70 32.79
N PRO A 339 -6.44 -9.10 33.46
CA PRO A 339 -6.25 -8.57 34.80
C PRO A 339 -5.71 -9.67 35.73
N LEU A 340 -4.61 -9.39 36.42
CA LEU A 340 -3.97 -10.33 37.37
C LEU A 340 -4.91 -10.77 38.51
N GLN A 341 -6.03 -10.05 38.72
CA GLN A 341 -7.08 -10.38 39.67
C GLN A 341 -8.44 -10.30 38.98
N LEU A 342 -9.03 -11.45 38.65
CA LEU A 342 -10.47 -11.56 38.44
C LEU A 342 -11.17 -11.13 39.75
N PRO A 343 -12.29 -10.38 39.71
CA PRO A 343 -12.97 -9.93 40.92
C PRO A 343 -13.25 -11.11 41.84
N PRO A 344 -12.95 -11.02 43.15
CA PRO A 344 -13.17 -12.12 44.08
C PRO A 344 -14.65 -12.45 44.17
N VAL A 345 -14.98 -13.72 43.92
CA VAL A 345 -16.31 -14.28 44.07
C VAL A 345 -16.70 -14.16 45.55
N LYS A 346 -17.65 -13.28 45.89
CA LYS A 346 -18.29 -13.29 47.20
C LYS A 346 -19.14 -14.53 47.30
N THR A 347 -18.59 -15.61 47.83
CA THR A 347 -19.35 -16.78 48.27
C THR A 347 -20.25 -16.34 49.41
N CYS A 348 -21.54 -16.15 49.14
CA CYS A 348 -22.51 -15.86 50.19
C CYS A 348 -22.79 -17.17 50.94
N THR A 349 -22.13 -17.34 52.08
CA THR A 349 -22.31 -18.44 53.03
C THR A 349 -23.55 -18.21 53.89
N ARG A 350 -24.76 -18.36 53.34
CA ARG A 350 -25.96 -18.54 54.16
C ARG A 350 -26.90 -19.54 53.53
N LEU A 351 -27.38 -20.46 54.38
CA LEU A 351 -28.37 -21.52 54.14
C LEU A 351 -27.80 -22.90 53.76
N GLN A 352 -26.91 -23.42 54.61
CA GLN A 352 -26.82 -24.85 54.90
C GLN A 352 -27.98 -25.22 55.84
N PHE A 353 -29.19 -25.45 55.35
CA PHE A 353 -30.17 -26.23 56.09
C PHE A 353 -31.18 -26.82 55.10
N MET A 354 -31.37 -28.15 55.20
CA MET A 354 -32.22 -29.00 54.36
C MET A 354 -31.59 -29.48 53.05
N LEU A 355 -30.71 -30.48 53.15
CA LEU A 355 -30.56 -31.51 52.11
C LEU A 355 -31.65 -32.58 52.31
N PRO A 356 -32.63 -32.73 51.41
CA PRO A 356 -33.28 -34.01 51.19
C PRO A 356 -32.38 -34.90 50.31
N LYS A 357 -32.39 -36.19 50.63
CA LYS A 357 -31.58 -37.26 50.04
C LYS A 357 -31.68 -37.35 48.50
N PRO A 358 -30.63 -37.86 47.82
CA PRO A 358 -30.43 -37.67 46.38
C PRO A 358 -31.36 -38.55 45.56
N SER A 359 -32.41 -37.96 45.01
CA SER A 359 -33.17 -38.53 43.90
C SER A 359 -32.56 -38.06 42.58
N VAL A 360 -31.86 -39.00 41.93
CA VAL A 360 -31.62 -39.09 40.48
C VAL A 360 -31.47 -37.74 39.77
N MET A 361 -30.22 -37.30 39.66
CA MET A 361 -29.79 -36.21 38.80
C MET A 361 -30.36 -36.37 37.38
N LYS A 362 -31.43 -35.63 37.07
CA LYS A 362 -31.74 -35.22 35.71
C LYS A 362 -30.55 -34.39 35.23
N ARG A 363 -29.64 -35.04 34.49
CA ARG A 363 -28.53 -34.38 33.81
C ARG A 363 -29.13 -33.40 32.79
N HIS A 364 -29.31 -32.15 33.19
CA HIS A 364 -29.46 -31.02 32.27
C HIS A 364 -28.12 -30.84 31.54
N ARG A 365 -27.84 -31.68 30.55
CA ARG A 365 -26.72 -31.52 29.61
C ARG A 365 -27.13 -30.51 28.54
N GLN A 366 -27.12 -29.23 28.88
CA GLN A 366 -27.13 -28.16 27.87
C GLN A 366 -25.70 -27.98 27.35
N GLN A 367 -25.25 -28.91 26.50
CA GLN A 367 -24.12 -28.63 25.63
C GLN A 367 -24.65 -27.90 24.39
N PRO A 368 -24.14 -26.71 24.01
CA PRO A 368 -24.66 -25.98 22.87
C PRO A 368 -24.42 -26.77 21.58
N CYS A 369 -25.49 -27.20 20.92
CA CYS A 369 -25.41 -27.78 19.59
C CYS A 369 -25.10 -26.68 18.56
N GLN A 370 -24.17 -26.93 17.63
CA GLN A 370 -23.83 -26.02 16.54
C GLN A 370 -24.62 -26.40 15.28
N ARG A 371 -25.01 -25.44 14.43
CA ARG A 371 -25.58 -25.80 13.12
C ARG A 371 -24.50 -26.47 12.28
N PHE A 372 -24.85 -27.51 11.53
CA PHE A 372 -23.88 -28.27 10.74
C PHE A 372 -23.13 -27.39 9.73
N GLU A 373 -23.78 -26.34 9.23
CA GLU A 373 -23.14 -25.28 8.44
C GLU A 373 -21.98 -24.54 9.16
N ASP A 374 -22.02 -24.35 10.50
CA ASP A 374 -20.88 -23.84 11.30
C ASP A 374 -19.73 -24.82 11.30
N VAL A 375 -20.06 -26.09 11.46
CA VAL A 375 -19.10 -27.17 11.62
C VAL A 375 -18.36 -27.38 10.30
N ILE A 376 -19.06 -27.30 9.15
CA ILE A 376 -18.45 -27.36 7.82
C ILE A 376 -17.41 -26.27 7.63
N ASP A 377 -17.70 -25.02 8.02
CA ASP A 377 -16.77 -23.89 7.86
C ASP A 377 -15.47 -24.07 8.68
N LEU A 378 -15.49 -24.94 9.69
CA LEU A 378 -14.34 -25.30 10.53
C LEU A 378 -13.58 -26.54 10.03
N LEU A 379 -14.19 -27.34 9.16
CA LEU A 379 -13.64 -28.59 8.68
C LEU A 379 -12.89 -28.39 7.35
N GLN A 380 -11.59 -28.68 7.32
CA GLN A 380 -10.83 -28.78 6.08
C GLN A 380 -11.17 -30.10 5.37
N CYS A 381 -12.09 -30.07 4.42
CA CYS A 381 -12.48 -31.27 3.67
C CYS A 381 -12.43 -31.03 2.16
N ARG A 382 -12.42 -32.13 1.39
CA ARG A 382 -12.29 -32.13 -0.08
C ARG A 382 -13.59 -31.85 -0.85
N TRP A 383 -14.73 -31.87 -0.17
CA TRP A 383 -16.05 -31.71 -0.80
C TRP A 383 -16.53 -30.26 -0.64
N SER A 384 -17.29 -29.77 -1.62
CA SER A 384 -17.90 -28.44 -1.56
C SER A 384 -18.89 -28.32 -0.39
N LYS A 385 -19.04 -27.11 0.18
CA LYS A 385 -20.01 -26.80 1.24
C LYS A 385 -21.43 -27.25 0.89
N LYS A 386 -21.91 -26.97 -0.32
CA LYS A 386 -23.24 -27.39 -0.80
C LYS A 386 -23.43 -28.92 -0.72
N ARG A 387 -22.51 -29.67 -1.32
CA ARG A 387 -22.53 -31.14 -1.32
C ARG A 387 -22.50 -31.77 0.09
N LEU A 388 -21.87 -31.12 1.07
CA LEU A 388 -21.90 -31.57 2.47
C LEU A 388 -23.24 -31.31 3.15
N LEU A 389 -23.85 -30.15 2.90
CA LEU A 389 -25.19 -29.81 3.42
C LEU A 389 -26.25 -30.75 2.84
N ASP A 390 -26.24 -30.95 1.52
CA ASP A 390 -27.15 -31.88 0.83
C ASP A 390 -27.02 -33.31 1.41
N ALA A 391 -25.78 -33.76 1.67
CA ALA A 391 -25.54 -35.07 2.26
C ALA A 391 -26.00 -35.18 3.73
N ALA A 392 -25.96 -34.09 4.49
CA ALA A 392 -26.47 -34.05 5.87
C ALA A 392 -27.99 -34.09 5.91
N GLU A 393 -28.66 -33.35 5.02
CA GLU A 393 -30.12 -33.39 4.86
C GLU A 393 -30.60 -34.80 4.52
N VAL A 394 -29.96 -35.48 3.56
CA VAL A 394 -30.27 -36.87 3.21
C VAL A 394 -30.15 -37.83 4.41
N VAL A 395 -29.15 -37.63 5.28
CA VAL A 395 -28.99 -38.45 6.50
C VAL A 395 -30.13 -38.19 7.49
N VAL A 396 -30.58 -36.94 7.64
CA VAL A 396 -31.71 -36.58 8.49
C VAL A 396 -33.02 -37.12 7.93
N ASP A 397 -33.29 -36.96 6.63
CA ASP A 397 -34.48 -37.51 5.97
C ASP A 397 -34.57 -39.02 6.19
N ARG A 398 -33.42 -39.71 6.05
CA ARG A 398 -33.37 -41.15 6.25
C ARG A 398 -33.57 -41.56 7.71
N LEU A 399 -33.10 -40.77 8.68
CA LEU A 399 -33.40 -40.97 10.09
C LEU A 399 -34.89 -40.72 10.40
N LEU A 400 -35.50 -39.71 9.78
CA LEU A 400 -36.92 -39.38 9.92
C LEU A 400 -37.83 -40.51 9.40
N GLU A 401 -37.49 -41.13 8.26
CA GLU A 401 -38.23 -42.27 7.73
C GLU A 401 -38.31 -43.46 8.70
N HIS A 402 -37.32 -43.62 9.59
CA HIS A 402 -37.31 -44.65 10.62
C HIS A 402 -38.11 -44.26 11.89
N GLY A 403 -38.60 -43.01 11.97
CA GLY A 403 -39.38 -42.45 13.07
C GLY A 403 -38.57 -41.52 13.97
N SER A 404 -39.18 -40.40 14.41
CA SER A 404 -38.50 -39.32 15.15
C SER A 404 -37.81 -39.76 16.45
N GLY A 405 -38.19 -40.89 17.05
CA GLY A 405 -37.57 -41.44 18.26
C GLY A 405 -36.73 -42.70 18.03
N ALA A 406 -36.55 -43.14 16.78
CA ALA A 406 -35.85 -44.37 16.48
C ALA A 406 -34.33 -44.18 16.57
N GLU A 407 -33.68 -45.05 17.33
CA GLU A 407 -32.22 -45.08 17.47
C GLU A 407 -31.61 -45.98 16.40
N MET A 408 -30.91 -45.39 15.44
CA MET A 408 -30.22 -46.13 14.38
C MET A 408 -28.74 -46.30 14.71
N THR A 409 -28.20 -47.51 14.52
CA THR A 409 -26.76 -47.70 14.60
C THR A 409 -26.06 -47.00 13.43
N ARG A 410 -24.77 -46.68 13.60
CA ARG A 410 -23.94 -46.11 12.52
C ARG A 410 -24.02 -46.90 11.21
N GLN A 411 -24.08 -48.23 11.29
CA GLN A 411 -24.14 -49.10 10.11
C GLN A 411 -25.52 -49.01 9.45
N ALA A 412 -26.59 -48.98 10.24
CA ALA A 412 -27.95 -48.79 9.72
C ALA A 412 -28.10 -47.43 9.01
N VAL A 413 -27.60 -46.33 9.58
CA VAL A 413 -27.64 -44.99 8.94
C VAL A 413 -26.89 -45.01 7.60
N ARG A 414 -25.72 -45.65 7.56
CA ARG A 414 -24.95 -45.80 6.31
C ARG A 414 -25.72 -46.56 5.24
N ASP A 415 -26.24 -47.74 5.59
CA ASP A 415 -26.91 -48.61 4.62
C ASP A 415 -28.19 -47.95 4.08
N ALA A 416 -28.88 -47.22 4.96
CA ALA A 416 -30.08 -46.46 4.63
C ALA A 416 -29.78 -45.26 3.71
N ALA A 417 -28.68 -44.53 3.94
CA ALA A 417 -28.29 -43.36 3.13
C ALA A 417 -27.54 -43.71 1.83
N ARG A 418 -26.98 -44.92 1.70
CA ARG A 418 -26.22 -45.36 0.52
C ARG A 418 -27.05 -45.39 -0.78
N GLY A 419 -28.38 -45.47 -0.68
CA GLY A 419 -29.28 -45.35 -1.84
C GLY A 419 -29.27 -43.96 -2.49
N ALA A 420 -29.00 -42.90 -1.73
CA ALA A 420 -28.97 -41.51 -2.21
C ALA A 420 -27.54 -40.95 -2.32
N ILE A 421 -26.60 -41.43 -1.49
CA ILE A 421 -25.20 -40.98 -1.48
C ILE A 421 -24.29 -42.13 -1.92
N GLY A 422 -23.84 -42.10 -3.18
CA GLY A 422 -22.91 -43.10 -3.73
C GLY A 422 -21.45 -42.95 -3.26
N ASP A 423 -21.03 -41.74 -2.86
CA ASP A 423 -19.67 -41.50 -2.34
C ASP A 423 -19.58 -41.96 -0.88
N THR A 424 -19.05 -43.17 -0.67
CA THR A 424 -18.89 -43.77 0.65
C THR A 424 -18.00 -42.95 1.58
N GLY A 425 -16.98 -42.28 1.03
CA GLY A 425 -16.10 -41.40 1.81
C GLY A 425 -16.83 -40.17 2.32
N LEU A 426 -17.71 -39.57 1.50
CA LEU A 426 -18.53 -38.42 1.88
C LEU A 426 -19.50 -38.81 2.98
N LEU A 427 -20.22 -39.92 2.79
CA LEU A 427 -21.19 -40.41 3.77
C LEU A 427 -20.53 -40.69 5.13
N ASP A 428 -19.36 -41.33 5.11
CA ASP A 428 -18.60 -41.64 6.32
C ASP A 428 -18.13 -40.40 7.06
N PHE A 429 -17.70 -39.39 6.31
CA PHE A 429 -17.27 -38.12 6.83
C PHE A 429 -18.42 -37.34 7.46
N VAL A 430 -19.58 -37.28 6.79
CA VAL A 430 -20.79 -36.60 7.28
C VAL A 430 -21.30 -37.26 8.56
N ILE A 431 -21.50 -38.58 8.58
CA ILE A 431 -21.95 -39.32 9.78
C ILE A 431 -20.99 -39.14 10.97
N LYS A 432 -19.68 -39.04 10.71
CA LYS A 432 -18.68 -38.78 11.76
C LYS A 432 -18.85 -37.39 12.38
N SER A 433 -19.21 -36.41 11.56
CA SER A 433 -19.26 -34.97 11.91
C SER A 433 -20.62 -34.48 12.39
N LEU A 434 -21.70 -35.24 12.16
CA LEU A 434 -23.08 -34.84 12.52
C LEU A 434 -23.42 -34.88 14.02
N GLY A 435 -22.59 -35.51 14.85
CA GLY A 435 -22.91 -35.69 16.27
C GLY A 435 -23.08 -34.35 17.01
N ASP A 436 -24.23 -34.18 17.67
CA ASP A 436 -24.61 -32.98 18.41
C ASP A 436 -24.68 -31.70 17.55
N THR A 437 -25.07 -31.86 16.28
CA THR A 437 -25.25 -30.74 15.33
C THR A 437 -26.70 -30.56 14.92
N ILE A 438 -27.08 -29.32 14.57
CA ILE A 438 -28.41 -28.97 14.05
C ILE A 438 -28.37 -29.00 12.52
N VAL A 439 -29.30 -29.72 11.90
CA VAL A 439 -29.52 -29.78 10.45
C VAL A 439 -31.01 -29.50 10.21
N GLY A 440 -31.32 -28.40 9.52
CA GLY A 440 -32.70 -27.93 9.38
C GLY A 440 -33.36 -27.67 10.74
N ASN A 441 -34.50 -28.32 10.99
CA ASN A 441 -35.26 -28.24 12.25
C ASN A 441 -34.93 -29.39 13.22
N TYR A 442 -33.85 -30.14 13.01
CA TYR A 442 -33.54 -31.31 13.85
C TYR A 442 -32.13 -31.25 14.41
N ILE A 443 -31.96 -31.68 15.66
CA ILE A 443 -30.67 -31.99 16.25
C ILE A 443 -30.37 -33.47 15.99
N VAL A 444 -29.22 -33.75 15.38
CA VAL A 444 -28.71 -35.11 15.25
C VAL A 444 -27.92 -35.47 16.49
N ARG A 445 -28.46 -36.34 17.34
CA ARG A 445 -27.80 -36.85 18.54
C ARG A 445 -27.00 -38.09 18.20
N ARG A 446 -25.79 -38.18 18.73
CA ARG A 446 -24.94 -39.37 18.62
C ARG A 446 -24.52 -39.82 20.02
N VAL A 447 -25.24 -40.78 20.56
CA VAL A 447 -25.08 -41.23 21.95
C VAL A 447 -24.54 -42.67 21.96
N PRO A 448 -23.50 -42.98 22.76
CA PRO A 448 -23.08 -44.35 22.97
C PRO A 448 -24.08 -45.07 23.88
N ASP A 449 -24.49 -46.27 23.48
CA ASP A 449 -25.22 -47.21 24.32
C ASP A 449 -24.39 -47.56 25.56
N ALA A 450 -25.02 -47.54 26.74
CA ALA A 450 -24.35 -47.69 28.02
C ALA A 450 -23.74 -49.09 28.23
N GLU A 451 -24.30 -50.12 27.58
CA GLU A 451 -23.92 -51.52 27.75
C GLU A 451 -23.04 -52.00 26.60
N THR A 452 -23.43 -51.73 25.36
CA THR A 452 -22.73 -52.23 24.17
C THR A 452 -21.62 -51.30 23.67
N ARG A 453 -21.60 -50.04 24.14
CA ARG A 453 -20.75 -48.94 23.63
C ARG A 453 -20.92 -48.66 22.14
N VAL A 454 -21.94 -49.22 21.50
CA VAL A 454 -22.30 -48.94 20.11
C VAL A 454 -22.91 -47.54 20.03
N LEU A 455 -22.61 -46.80 18.96
CA LEU A 455 -23.11 -45.44 18.78
C LEU A 455 -24.47 -45.47 18.07
N HIS A 456 -25.46 -44.90 18.72
CA HIS A 456 -26.82 -44.71 18.22
C HIS A 456 -27.03 -43.26 17.80
N PHE A 457 -27.71 -43.11 16.66
CA PHE A 457 -28.13 -41.85 16.09
C PHE A 457 -29.63 -41.69 16.29
N SER A 458 -30.05 -40.54 16.80
CA SER A 458 -31.46 -40.17 16.96
C SER A 458 -31.68 -38.71 16.59
N LEU A 459 -32.92 -38.36 16.30
CA LEU A 459 -33.32 -36.99 15.98
C LEU A 459 -34.10 -36.40 17.15
N GLU A 460 -33.87 -35.12 17.40
CA GLU A 460 -34.62 -34.31 18.36
C GLU A 460 -35.09 -33.06 17.61
N GLU A 461 -36.38 -32.71 17.71
CA GLU A 461 -36.89 -31.48 17.08
C GLU A 461 -36.26 -30.25 17.73
N TYR A 462 -35.70 -29.38 16.89
CA TYR A 462 -35.12 -28.10 17.29
C TYR A 462 -36.18 -27.01 17.18
N GLU A 463 -36.74 -26.60 18.32
CA GLU A 463 -37.52 -25.36 18.40
C GLU A 463 -36.55 -24.17 18.46
N GLU A 464 -36.51 -23.39 17.37
CA GLU A 464 -35.79 -22.12 17.37
C GLU A 464 -36.44 -21.19 18.41
N PRO A 465 -35.69 -20.60 19.37
CA PRO A 465 -36.30 -19.78 20.40
C PRO A 465 -36.99 -18.58 19.76
N THR A 466 -38.31 -18.62 19.66
CA THR A 466 -39.14 -17.47 19.31
C THR A 466 -38.93 -16.39 20.38
N PRO A 467 -38.57 -15.16 20.00
CA PRO A 467 -38.37 -14.08 20.97
C PRO A 467 -39.74 -13.69 21.54
N ALA A 468 -40.09 -14.27 22.68
CA ALA A 468 -41.26 -13.88 23.44
C ALA A 468 -41.05 -12.45 23.95
N LEU A 469 -41.86 -11.55 23.39
CA LEU A 469 -42.17 -10.23 23.93
C LEU A 469 -42.75 -10.38 25.35
N LEU A 470 -42.21 -9.56 26.25
CA LEU A 470 -42.81 -9.04 27.49
C LEU A 470 -42.99 -10.01 28.68
N ASP A 471 -42.33 -9.60 29.76
CA ASP A 471 -42.76 -9.63 31.16
C ASP A 471 -43.15 -10.96 31.79
N VAL A 472 -42.19 -11.63 32.45
CA VAL A 472 -42.33 -12.02 33.87
C VAL A 472 -40.94 -11.97 34.51
N GLU A 473 -40.76 -11.06 35.45
CA GLU A 473 -39.65 -11.03 36.39
C GLU A 473 -39.70 -12.30 37.25
N VAL A 474 -39.06 -13.38 36.79
CA VAL A 474 -38.66 -14.48 37.66
C VAL A 474 -37.19 -14.29 37.98
N GLU A 475 -36.97 -13.79 39.19
CA GLU A 475 -35.72 -13.61 39.89
C GLU A 475 -35.00 -14.96 40.12
N CYS A 476 -34.66 -15.68 39.06
CA CYS A 476 -33.57 -16.65 39.09
C CYS A 476 -32.35 -15.88 38.64
N THR A 477 -31.60 -15.29 39.58
CA THR A 477 -30.28 -14.71 39.32
C THR A 477 -29.37 -15.83 38.76
N PRO A 478 -29.14 -15.91 37.44
CA PRO A 478 -28.17 -16.86 36.93
C PRO A 478 -26.82 -16.20 37.26
N LEU A 479 -26.00 -16.88 38.06
CA LEU A 479 -24.60 -16.51 38.22
C LEU A 479 -24.05 -16.17 36.83
N PRO A 480 -23.50 -14.95 36.60
CA PRO A 480 -23.04 -14.58 35.27
C PRO A 480 -22.00 -15.62 34.85
N PRO A 481 -22.14 -16.25 33.66
CA PRO A 481 -21.18 -17.23 33.20
C PRO A 481 -19.80 -16.60 33.27
N VAL A 482 -18.88 -17.28 33.94
CA VAL A 482 -17.48 -16.86 34.10
C VAL A 482 -16.99 -16.39 32.74
N VAL A 483 -16.79 -15.09 32.58
CA VAL A 483 -16.46 -14.53 31.27
C VAL A 483 -15.02 -14.91 31.00
N ARG A 484 -14.83 -15.95 30.18
CA ARG A 484 -13.52 -16.41 29.76
C ARG A 484 -12.88 -15.32 28.91
N TRP A 485 -11.71 -14.85 29.33
CA TRP A 485 -10.92 -13.89 28.56
C TRP A 485 -10.54 -14.51 27.21
N PRO A 486 -10.87 -13.87 26.07
CA PRO A 486 -10.49 -14.38 24.76
C PRO A 486 -8.97 -14.44 24.61
N SER A 487 -8.47 -15.51 24.01
CA SER A 487 -7.07 -15.61 23.58
C SER A 487 -6.80 -14.71 22.38
N THR A 488 -5.53 -14.36 22.13
CA THR A 488 -5.13 -13.58 20.95
C THR A 488 -5.60 -14.20 19.63
N VAL A 489 -5.60 -15.53 19.54
CA VAL A 489 -6.07 -16.26 18.35
C VAL A 489 -7.59 -16.13 18.17
N GLU A 490 -8.36 -16.16 19.26
CA GLU A 490 -9.81 -15.94 19.24
C GLU A 490 -10.13 -14.50 18.83
N VAL A 491 -9.48 -13.50 19.43
CA VAL A 491 -9.65 -12.07 19.07
C VAL A 491 -9.37 -11.86 17.57
N GLU A 492 -8.35 -12.50 17.02
CA GLU A 492 -8.00 -12.39 15.60
C GLU A 492 -9.01 -13.08 14.68
N ARG A 493 -9.57 -14.21 15.11
CA ARG A 493 -10.65 -14.87 14.39
C ARG A 493 -11.90 -14.01 14.38
N ASP A 494 -12.22 -13.41 15.52
CA ASP A 494 -13.38 -12.56 15.71
C ASP A 494 -13.27 -11.24 14.93
N LEU A 495 -12.08 -10.62 14.94
CA LEU A 495 -11.74 -9.46 14.11
C LEU A 495 -11.97 -9.74 12.62
N ARG A 496 -11.51 -10.89 12.14
CA ARG A 496 -11.71 -11.30 10.75
C ARG A 496 -13.19 -11.52 10.42
N ALA A 497 -13.96 -12.08 11.35
CA ALA A 497 -15.40 -12.28 11.15
C ALA A 497 -16.14 -10.95 11.03
N VAL A 498 -15.84 -9.98 11.89
CA VAL A 498 -16.43 -8.63 11.84
C VAL A 498 -16.01 -7.89 10.57
N TYR A 499 -14.72 -7.93 10.21
CA TYR A 499 -14.21 -7.33 8.98
C TYR A 499 -14.92 -7.86 7.73
N ARG A 500 -15.05 -9.19 7.60
CA ARG A 500 -15.72 -9.81 6.45
C ARG A 500 -17.20 -9.43 6.38
N ALA A 501 -17.91 -9.51 7.51
CA ALA A 501 -19.31 -9.12 7.56
C ALA A 501 -19.52 -7.64 7.23
N MET A 502 -18.61 -6.76 7.64
CA MET A 502 -18.65 -5.33 7.29
C MET A 502 -18.50 -5.13 5.78
N VAL A 503 -17.52 -5.80 5.15
CA VAL A 503 -17.31 -5.76 3.69
C VAL A 503 -18.54 -6.30 2.94
N GLU A 504 -19.14 -7.39 3.41
CA GLU A 504 -20.34 -7.97 2.79
C GLU A 504 -21.56 -7.04 2.84
N VAL A 505 -21.76 -6.31 3.95
CA VAL A 505 -22.93 -5.42 4.13
C VAL A 505 -22.79 -4.08 3.37
N ARG A 506 -21.55 -3.66 3.09
CA ARG A 506 -21.22 -2.37 2.44
C ARG A 506 -20.06 -2.55 1.44
N SER A 507 -20.24 -3.44 0.47
CA SER A 507 -19.19 -3.80 -0.49
C SER A 507 -18.67 -2.63 -1.29
N GLU A 508 -19.54 -1.75 -1.78
CA GLU A 508 -19.16 -0.56 -2.57
C GLU A 508 -18.33 0.42 -1.75
N ALA A 509 -18.73 0.73 -0.51
CA ALA A 509 -17.98 1.61 0.37
C ALA A 509 -16.63 0.98 0.77
N ALA A 510 -16.61 -0.33 1.03
CA ALA A 510 -15.38 -1.06 1.29
C ALA A 510 -14.44 -1.00 0.08
N GLN A 511 -14.95 -1.19 -1.13
CA GLN A 511 -14.17 -1.11 -2.36
C GLN A 511 -13.62 0.29 -2.60
N ALA A 512 -14.43 1.34 -2.40
CA ALA A 512 -13.99 2.73 -2.52
C ALA A 512 -12.82 3.05 -1.57
N VAL A 513 -12.87 2.56 -0.32
CA VAL A 513 -11.75 2.68 0.61
C VAL A 513 -10.52 1.89 0.15
N LEU A 514 -10.72 0.68 -0.39
CA LEU A 514 -9.65 -0.18 -0.89
C LEU A 514 -8.99 0.37 -2.16
N ASP A 515 -9.71 1.15 -2.97
CA ASP A 515 -9.21 1.82 -4.18
C ASP A 515 -8.39 3.08 -3.85
N CYS A 516 -8.51 3.61 -2.62
CA CYS A 516 -7.68 4.71 -2.12
C CYS A 516 -6.35 4.19 -1.53
N LYS A 517 -5.45 3.78 -2.43
CA LYS A 517 -4.15 3.19 -2.06
C LYS A 517 -2.93 4.06 -2.35
N HIS A 518 -3.08 5.23 -3.00
CA HIS A 518 -1.95 6.13 -3.27
C HIS A 518 -1.82 7.19 -2.19
N TRP A 519 -0.72 7.12 -1.44
CA TRP A 519 -0.43 8.03 -0.33
C TRP A 519 0.86 8.80 -0.60
N VAL A 520 0.92 10.05 -0.16
CA VAL A 520 2.11 10.90 -0.31
C VAL A 520 2.39 11.63 1.00
N LYS A 521 3.66 11.69 1.39
CA LYS A 521 4.16 12.61 2.41
C LYS A 521 4.93 13.73 1.74
N TRP A 522 4.62 14.97 2.12
CA TRP A 522 5.32 16.18 1.71
C TRP A 522 6.17 16.69 2.86
N TRP A 523 7.42 17.03 2.60
CA TRP A 523 8.29 17.69 3.60
C TRP A 523 8.35 19.22 3.41
N GLY A 524 8.01 19.71 2.22
CA GLY A 524 8.00 21.14 1.92
C GLY A 524 9.39 21.80 1.92
N LEU A 525 9.41 23.13 1.85
CA LEU A 525 10.60 23.92 2.15
C LEU A 525 10.65 24.11 3.67
N GLY A 526 11.60 23.47 4.36
CA GLY A 526 11.73 23.67 5.80
C GLY A 526 11.91 25.15 6.17
N ASP A 527 11.23 25.61 7.23
CA ASP A 527 11.38 26.96 7.84
C ASP A 527 12.50 26.88 8.89
N GLU A 528 13.74 26.70 8.44
CA GLU A 528 14.90 26.73 9.33
C GLU A 528 15.34 28.16 9.58
N SER A 529 15.70 28.46 10.83
CA SER A 529 16.37 29.71 11.19
C SER A 529 17.87 29.62 10.85
N ASP A 530 18.19 29.45 9.57
CA ASP A 530 19.56 29.51 9.06
C ASP A 530 19.80 30.73 8.16
N ASP A 531 21.06 31.10 7.94
CA ASP A 531 21.44 32.23 7.08
C ASP A 531 21.29 31.90 5.57
N GLN A 532 20.26 31.13 5.20
CA GLN A 532 20.01 30.64 3.85
C GLN A 532 18.58 31.00 3.39
N LEU A 533 18.45 31.32 2.11
CA LEU A 533 17.20 31.53 1.40
C LEU A 533 16.94 30.35 0.48
N ARG A 534 15.68 29.91 0.43
CA ARG A 534 15.21 28.80 -0.39
C ARG A 534 14.12 29.27 -1.32
N PHE A 535 14.28 29.00 -2.60
CA PHE A 535 13.31 29.40 -3.64
C PHE A 535 12.88 28.18 -4.44
N PHE A 536 11.64 28.22 -4.95
CA PHE A 536 11.21 27.35 -6.02
C PHE A 536 11.52 28.02 -7.35
N VAL A 537 12.40 27.44 -8.15
CA VAL A 537 12.79 27.97 -9.45
C VAL A 537 12.07 27.23 -10.55
N GLU A 538 11.19 27.94 -11.25
CA GLU A 538 10.39 27.40 -12.36
C GLU A 538 10.95 27.88 -13.69
N TRP A 539 11.20 26.95 -14.61
CA TRP A 539 11.58 27.32 -15.97
C TRP A 539 10.39 27.95 -16.70
N GLN A 540 10.62 29.12 -17.27
CA GLN A 540 9.67 29.82 -18.12
C GLN A 540 10.02 29.55 -19.60
N PRO A 541 9.20 28.72 -20.29
CA PRO A 541 9.42 28.43 -21.69
C PRO A 541 9.16 29.66 -22.58
N GLN A 542 9.88 29.71 -23.71
CA GLN A 542 9.58 30.59 -24.83
C GLN A 542 8.18 30.28 -25.40
N PRO A 543 7.54 31.22 -26.11
CA PRO A 543 6.20 31.00 -26.65
C PRO A 543 6.05 29.76 -27.53
N TRP A 544 7.08 29.41 -28.30
CA TRP A 544 7.08 28.22 -29.15
C TRP A 544 7.27 26.93 -28.31
N GLU A 545 8.13 26.95 -27.30
CA GLU A 545 8.31 25.83 -26.36
C GLU A 545 7.02 25.57 -25.58
N ALA A 546 6.36 26.64 -25.11
CA ALA A 546 5.10 26.57 -24.38
C ALA A 546 3.97 25.97 -25.23
N ALA A 547 4.00 26.13 -26.55
CA ALA A 547 3.01 25.54 -27.45
C ALA A 547 3.15 24.03 -27.60
N GLU A 548 4.35 23.48 -27.41
CA GLU A 548 4.61 22.03 -27.46
C GLU A 548 4.40 21.33 -26.11
N LEU A 549 4.39 22.10 -25.02
CA LEU A 549 4.17 21.60 -23.66
C LEU A 549 2.66 21.45 -23.38
N ILE A 550 2.11 20.30 -23.76
CA ILE A 550 0.69 19.95 -23.55
C ILE A 550 0.37 19.52 -22.11
N ARG A 551 1.37 19.12 -21.32
CA ARG A 551 1.19 18.66 -19.93
C ARG A 551 1.37 19.84 -18.96
N PRO A 552 0.77 19.80 -17.76
CA PRO A 552 1.00 20.80 -16.74
C PRO A 552 2.50 20.95 -16.42
N MET A 553 2.93 22.19 -16.19
CA MET A 553 4.31 22.46 -15.77
C MET A 553 4.59 21.81 -14.41
N PRO A 554 5.72 21.09 -14.26
CA PRO A 554 6.15 20.55 -12.97
C PRO A 554 6.43 21.64 -11.95
N LEU A 555 6.42 21.26 -10.67
CA LEU A 555 6.83 22.15 -9.58
C LEU A 555 8.31 22.56 -9.73
N GLY A 556 8.59 23.84 -9.45
CA GLY A 556 9.95 24.40 -9.53
C GLY A 556 11.01 23.64 -8.73
N GLU A 557 12.26 23.74 -9.15
CA GLU A 557 13.41 23.16 -8.46
C GLU A 557 13.76 23.94 -7.19
N ILE A 558 14.27 23.28 -6.16
CA ILE A 558 14.69 23.97 -4.93
C ILE A 558 16.09 24.52 -5.13
N VAL A 559 16.21 25.84 -5.06
CA VAL A 559 17.50 26.55 -5.07
C VAL A 559 17.74 27.14 -3.70
N VAL A 560 18.94 26.90 -3.15
CA VAL A 560 19.35 27.40 -1.83
C VAL A 560 20.53 28.33 -2.02
N VAL A 561 20.41 29.56 -1.53
CA VAL A 561 21.46 30.59 -1.63
C VAL A 561 21.64 31.30 -0.28
N PRO A 562 22.83 31.84 0.04
CA PRO A 562 23.02 32.64 1.26
C PRO A 562 22.09 33.86 1.33
N LEU A 563 21.79 34.35 2.55
CA LEU A 563 20.96 35.55 2.77
C LEU A 563 21.43 36.81 2.01
N HIS A 564 22.73 36.92 1.77
CA HIS A 564 23.36 38.06 1.08
C HIS A 564 23.60 37.79 -0.41
N ALA A 565 23.06 36.70 -0.96
CA ALA A 565 23.22 36.38 -2.36
C ALA A 565 22.61 37.47 -3.26
N SER A 566 23.34 37.80 -4.32
CA SER A 566 22.88 38.66 -5.39
C SER A 566 21.93 37.94 -6.34
N MET A 567 21.12 38.70 -7.08
CA MET A 567 20.26 38.12 -8.13
C MET A 567 21.06 37.36 -9.19
N GLY A 568 22.29 37.80 -9.47
CA GLY A 568 23.22 37.12 -10.37
C GLY A 568 23.70 35.77 -9.85
N GLU A 569 23.97 35.66 -8.55
CA GLU A 569 24.31 34.37 -7.92
C GLU A 569 23.10 33.43 -7.91
N LEU A 570 21.90 33.95 -7.65
CA LEU A 570 20.67 33.17 -7.75
C LEU A 570 20.44 32.65 -9.19
N LEU A 571 20.69 33.46 -10.21
CA LEU A 571 20.60 33.04 -11.63
C LEU A 571 21.59 31.91 -11.94
N VAL A 572 22.84 32.04 -11.49
CA VAL A 572 23.88 31.01 -11.69
C VAL A 572 23.52 29.71 -10.96
N GLU A 573 23.06 29.80 -9.72
CA GLU A 573 22.66 28.61 -8.96
C GLU A 573 21.39 27.97 -9.54
N SER A 574 20.49 28.77 -10.11
CA SER A 574 19.29 28.30 -10.83
C SER A 574 19.67 27.50 -12.08
N GLU A 575 20.59 28.03 -12.90
CA GLU A 575 21.13 27.32 -14.05
C GLU A 575 21.77 25.99 -13.61
N HIS A 576 22.67 26.05 -12.62
CA HIS A 576 23.36 24.88 -12.09
C HIS A 576 22.37 23.81 -11.59
N ALA A 577 21.36 24.20 -10.80
CA ALA A 577 20.36 23.30 -10.26
C ALA A 577 19.56 22.58 -11.36
N LEU A 578 19.13 23.30 -12.40
CA LEU A 578 18.39 22.73 -13.52
C LEU A 578 19.25 21.77 -14.33
N ARG A 579 20.46 22.21 -14.73
CA ARG A 579 21.42 21.41 -15.53
C ARG A 579 21.88 20.16 -14.82
N ASP A 580 22.10 20.27 -13.52
CA ASP A 580 22.56 19.15 -12.71
C ASP A 580 21.44 18.12 -12.50
N THR A 581 20.23 18.58 -12.24
CA THR A 581 19.12 17.72 -11.80
C THR A 581 18.45 16.99 -12.95
N TYR A 582 18.20 17.67 -14.07
CA TYR A 582 17.30 17.17 -15.12
C TYR A 582 18.02 16.90 -16.42
N TYR A 583 17.61 15.83 -17.11
CA TYR A 583 18.16 15.48 -18.42
C TYR A 583 17.82 16.54 -19.48
N PHE A 584 16.55 16.96 -19.49
CA PHE A 584 15.99 17.98 -20.38
C PHE A 584 16.71 19.35 -20.37
N PHE A 585 17.45 19.67 -19.30
CA PHE A 585 18.16 20.94 -19.14
C PHE A 585 19.68 20.81 -19.21
N GLU A 586 20.23 19.73 -19.78
CA GLU A 586 21.69 19.48 -19.78
C GLU A 586 22.53 20.64 -20.34
N GLU A 587 22.07 21.25 -21.43
CA GLU A 587 22.72 22.36 -22.12
C GLU A 587 22.08 23.72 -21.82
N PHE A 588 21.18 23.79 -20.83
CA PHE A 588 20.45 25.01 -20.50
C PHE A 588 21.39 26.14 -20.06
N GLN A 589 21.13 27.35 -20.53
CA GLN A 589 21.84 28.58 -20.19
C GLN A 589 20.83 29.60 -19.72
N ALA A 590 20.94 30.05 -18.48
CA ALA A 590 19.98 30.98 -17.90
C ALA A 590 20.32 32.42 -18.29
N GLU A 591 19.33 33.15 -18.81
CA GLU A 591 19.51 34.54 -19.28
C GLU A 591 19.01 35.57 -18.27
N GLY A 592 17.94 35.24 -17.56
CA GLY A 592 17.36 36.15 -16.58
C GLY A 592 16.35 35.50 -15.64
N LEU A 593 16.02 36.27 -14.61
CA LEU A 593 15.02 35.93 -13.60
C LEU A 593 13.77 36.79 -13.81
N HIS A 594 12.62 36.22 -13.49
CA HIS A 594 11.33 36.89 -13.46
C HIS A 594 10.65 36.64 -12.10
N GLY A 595 9.89 37.64 -11.64
CA GLY A 595 9.28 37.64 -10.30
C GLY A 595 10.08 38.40 -9.23
N ILE A 596 11.27 38.89 -9.57
CA ILE A 596 12.11 39.74 -8.71
C ILE A 596 12.49 41.03 -9.44
N ALA A 597 12.54 42.15 -8.72
CA ALA A 597 12.90 43.46 -9.28
C ALA A 597 14.32 43.85 -8.87
N GLY A 598 15.08 44.48 -9.76
CA GLY A 598 16.42 44.98 -9.45
C GLY A 598 17.47 44.52 -10.45
N GLU A 599 18.71 44.92 -10.20
CA GLU A 599 19.86 44.62 -11.04
C GLU A 599 20.57 43.35 -10.60
N LYS A 600 21.40 42.78 -11.49
CA LYS A 600 22.12 41.52 -11.24
C LYS A 600 22.95 41.51 -9.94
N TRP A 601 23.49 42.66 -9.54
CA TRP A 601 24.34 42.84 -8.36
C TRP A 601 23.55 43.13 -7.08
N ASP A 602 22.25 43.41 -7.19
CA ASP A 602 21.43 43.69 -6.02
C ASP A 602 21.19 42.40 -5.22
N PRO A 603 21.22 42.45 -3.87
CA PRO A 603 20.79 41.34 -3.03
C PRO A 603 19.37 40.90 -3.37
N VAL A 604 19.11 39.58 -3.40
CA VAL A 604 17.79 39.02 -3.71
C VAL A 604 16.69 39.60 -2.81
N MET A 605 17.00 39.82 -1.53
CA MET A 605 16.09 40.43 -0.55
C MET A 605 15.67 41.87 -0.89
N LEU A 606 16.50 42.64 -1.59
CA LEU A 606 16.11 43.98 -2.08
C LEU A 606 15.11 43.90 -3.23
N GLY A 607 15.11 42.79 -3.98
CA GLY A 607 14.20 42.59 -5.09
C GLY A 607 12.79 42.15 -4.73
N GLY A 608 12.50 42.04 -3.43
CA GLY A 608 11.17 41.72 -2.91
C GLY A 608 10.83 40.24 -2.85
N ALA A 609 11.76 39.34 -3.18
CA ALA A 609 11.58 37.91 -2.96
C ALA A 609 11.81 37.53 -1.49
N GLU A 610 10.88 36.74 -0.96
CA GLU A 610 10.94 36.15 0.38
C GLU A 610 11.33 34.66 0.30
N ASN A 611 11.85 34.13 1.40
CA ASN A 611 12.10 32.69 1.52
C ASN A 611 10.81 31.89 1.26
N GLY A 612 10.88 30.94 0.34
CA GLY A 612 9.75 30.13 -0.10
C GLY A 612 9.03 30.62 -1.36
N ASP A 613 9.42 31.77 -1.92
CA ASP A 613 8.83 32.27 -3.15
C ASP A 613 9.19 31.43 -4.38
N THR A 614 8.29 31.47 -5.35
CA THR A 614 8.50 30.92 -6.69
C THR A 614 9.09 32.00 -7.59
N ILE A 615 10.25 31.74 -8.17
CA ILE A 615 10.97 32.62 -9.08
C ILE A 615 11.06 31.92 -10.43
N SER A 616 10.72 32.63 -11.50
CA SER A 616 10.80 32.07 -12.85
C SER A 616 12.16 32.35 -13.46
N VAL A 617 12.73 31.39 -14.18
CA VAL A 617 13.99 31.53 -14.92
C VAL A 617 13.75 31.26 -16.40
N TYR A 618 14.22 32.14 -17.26
CA TYR A 618 14.18 31.94 -18.71
C TYR A 618 15.59 31.89 -19.27
N GLY A 619 15.72 31.26 -20.42
CA GLY A 619 17.01 30.99 -21.04
C GLY A 619 16.85 30.13 -22.29
N ASN A 620 17.97 29.61 -22.78
CA ASN A 620 18.04 28.79 -23.99
C ASN A 620 18.69 27.44 -23.68
N GLY A 621 18.49 26.44 -24.55
CA GLY A 621 19.16 25.13 -24.43
C GLY A 621 18.36 24.06 -23.66
N ALA A 622 17.04 24.23 -23.52
CA ALA A 622 16.16 23.13 -23.13
C ALA A 622 16.00 22.17 -24.34
N ASP A 623 16.23 20.88 -24.14
CA ASP A 623 16.22 19.89 -25.23
C ASP A 623 14.79 19.45 -25.56
N MET A 624 14.10 20.21 -26.41
CA MET A 624 12.71 19.95 -26.80
C MET A 624 12.51 18.63 -27.56
N GLU A 625 13.57 18.05 -28.12
CA GLU A 625 13.52 16.84 -28.95
C GLU A 625 13.73 15.55 -28.13
N THR A 626 14.16 15.65 -26.87
CA THR A 626 14.44 14.48 -26.04
C THR A 626 13.20 13.67 -25.65
N GLU A 627 13.28 12.35 -25.82
CA GLU A 627 12.26 11.42 -25.31
C GLU A 627 12.22 11.36 -23.78
N LEU A 628 13.30 11.80 -23.11
CA LEU A 628 13.46 11.82 -21.65
C LEU A 628 13.06 13.16 -21.04
N ARG A 629 12.09 13.85 -21.63
CA ARG A 629 11.60 15.14 -21.13
C ARG A 629 10.83 14.97 -19.82
N CYS A 630 9.74 14.21 -19.82
CA CYS A 630 8.89 13.95 -18.65
C CYS A 630 8.78 12.45 -18.36
N HIS A 631 8.49 12.08 -17.10
CA HIS A 631 8.32 10.68 -16.71
C HIS A 631 7.19 9.93 -17.45
N GLY A 632 6.22 10.64 -18.02
CA GLY A 632 5.16 10.11 -18.86
C GLY A 632 5.58 9.78 -20.31
N GLY A 633 6.82 10.05 -20.69
CA GLY A 633 7.32 9.82 -22.06
C GLY A 633 6.68 10.75 -23.11
N LEU A 634 6.97 10.50 -24.38
CA LEU A 634 6.34 11.22 -25.51
C LEU A 634 4.98 10.63 -25.92
N ASP A 635 4.67 9.41 -25.48
CA ASP A 635 3.42 8.74 -25.82
C ASP A 635 2.22 9.61 -25.42
N LEU A 636 1.41 9.96 -26.43
CA LEU A 636 0.12 10.61 -26.28
C LEU A 636 -0.95 9.53 -26.08
N TRP A 637 -0.77 8.70 -25.07
CA TRP A 637 -1.81 7.73 -24.70
C TRP A 637 -2.92 8.49 -23.97
N GLU A 638 -4.14 8.32 -24.46
CA GLU A 638 -5.32 8.98 -23.94
C GLU A 638 -6.10 8.00 -23.07
N VAL A 639 -6.38 8.36 -21.82
CA VAL A 639 -7.29 7.59 -20.96
C VAL A 639 -8.65 8.24 -20.95
N ARG A 640 -9.70 7.48 -21.28
CA ARG A 640 -11.09 7.89 -21.06
C ARG A 640 -11.90 6.73 -20.52
N CYS A 641 -11.61 6.36 -19.28
CA CYS A 641 -12.32 5.28 -18.61
C CYS A 641 -13.73 5.73 -18.18
N VAL A 642 -14.70 4.79 -18.11
CA VAL A 642 -16.08 5.07 -17.67
C VAL A 642 -16.17 5.54 -16.20
N CYS A 643 -15.12 5.30 -15.40
CA CYS A 643 -15.01 5.86 -14.04
C CYS A 643 -14.65 7.35 -14.02
N GLY A 644 -14.23 7.92 -15.15
CA GLY A 644 -13.78 9.31 -15.29
C GLY A 644 -12.26 9.48 -15.26
N ALA A 645 -11.47 8.40 -15.19
CA ALA A 645 -10.01 8.49 -15.18
C ALA A 645 -9.50 9.07 -16.51
N GLN A 646 -8.52 9.98 -16.38
CA GLN A 646 -7.86 10.71 -17.49
C GLN A 646 -6.35 10.44 -17.55
N ASP A 647 -5.82 9.71 -16.57
CA ASP A 647 -4.41 9.31 -16.49
C ASP A 647 -4.32 7.96 -15.79
N ASP A 648 -3.17 7.30 -15.90
CA ASP A 648 -2.85 5.99 -15.32
C ASP A 648 -2.68 6.13 -13.81
N ASP A 649 -3.43 5.33 -13.08
CA ASP A 649 -3.41 5.23 -11.62
C ASP A 649 -2.74 3.93 -11.14
N GLY A 650 -2.00 3.25 -12.02
CA GLY A 650 -1.31 1.98 -11.75
C GLY A 650 -2.24 0.77 -11.71
N GLU A 651 -3.51 0.94 -12.06
CA GLU A 651 -4.43 -0.17 -12.26
C GLU A 651 -4.26 -0.80 -13.63
N ARG A 652 -4.74 -2.04 -13.77
CA ARG A 652 -4.65 -2.73 -15.05
C ARG A 652 -5.55 -2.07 -16.11
N MET A 653 -4.97 -1.79 -17.27
CA MET A 653 -5.65 -1.11 -18.37
C MET A 653 -5.60 -1.89 -19.69
N ILE A 654 -6.49 -1.53 -20.61
CA ILE A 654 -6.59 -2.05 -21.97
C ILE A 654 -6.93 -0.89 -22.93
N ALA A 655 -6.27 -0.86 -24.09
CA ALA A 655 -6.57 0.10 -25.15
C ALA A 655 -7.66 -0.45 -26.09
N CYS A 656 -8.57 0.41 -26.53
CA CYS A 656 -9.56 0.09 -27.56
C CYS A 656 -8.88 -0.09 -28.92
N ASP A 657 -9.03 -1.26 -29.57
CA ASP A 657 -8.41 -1.54 -30.87
C ASP A 657 -8.94 -0.67 -32.04
N ALA A 658 -10.00 0.11 -31.80
CA ALA A 658 -10.56 1.01 -32.81
C ALA A 658 -10.21 2.49 -32.60
N CYS A 659 -9.88 2.93 -31.39
CA CYS A 659 -9.58 4.34 -31.12
C CYS A 659 -8.33 4.58 -30.27
N ASP A 660 -7.62 3.52 -29.88
CA ASP A 660 -6.40 3.51 -29.05
C ASP A 660 -6.53 4.17 -27.66
N VAL A 661 -7.76 4.51 -27.26
CA VAL A 661 -8.07 5.06 -25.93
C VAL A 661 -8.01 3.97 -24.88
N TRP A 662 -7.37 4.28 -23.75
CA TRP A 662 -7.16 3.38 -22.63
C TRP A 662 -8.32 3.41 -21.63
N HIS A 663 -8.67 2.23 -21.13
CA HIS A 663 -9.71 2.00 -20.14
C HIS A 663 -9.22 1.02 -19.07
N HIS A 664 -9.67 1.15 -17.83
CA HIS A 664 -9.41 0.14 -16.80
C HIS A 664 -10.11 -1.17 -17.15
N THR A 665 -9.40 -2.31 -17.05
CA THR A 665 -9.99 -3.63 -17.31
C THR A 665 -11.18 -3.88 -16.40
N ARG A 666 -11.05 -3.54 -15.11
CA ARG A 666 -12.13 -3.68 -14.12
C ARG A 666 -13.38 -2.88 -14.47
N CYS A 667 -13.22 -1.65 -14.98
CA CYS A 667 -14.35 -0.79 -15.34
C CYS A 667 -15.09 -1.26 -16.60
N VAL A 668 -14.45 -2.06 -17.44
CA VAL A 668 -15.05 -2.67 -18.63
C VAL A 668 -15.44 -4.14 -18.41
N GLY A 669 -15.44 -4.60 -17.15
CA GLY A 669 -15.92 -5.93 -16.75
C GLY A 669 -14.91 -7.07 -16.91
N ILE A 670 -13.62 -6.77 -17.11
CA ILE A 670 -12.55 -7.77 -17.20
C ILE A 670 -11.85 -7.84 -15.84
N ALA A 671 -11.93 -9.00 -15.19
CA ALA A 671 -11.30 -9.20 -13.89
C ALA A 671 -9.77 -9.24 -14.01
N ASP A 672 -9.04 -8.91 -12.93
CA ASP A 672 -7.57 -8.94 -12.93
C ASP A 672 -7.01 -10.36 -13.14
N SER A 673 -7.77 -11.39 -12.76
CA SER A 673 -7.43 -12.80 -13.01
C SER A 673 -7.69 -13.25 -14.45
N GLU A 674 -8.42 -12.46 -15.24
CA GLU A 674 -8.77 -12.81 -16.61
C GLU A 674 -7.74 -12.23 -17.59
N PRO A 675 -7.33 -13.01 -18.61
CA PRO A 675 -6.51 -12.47 -19.68
C PRO A 675 -7.26 -11.38 -20.44
N VAL A 676 -6.52 -10.40 -20.97
CA VAL A 676 -7.12 -9.42 -21.87
C VAL A 676 -7.61 -10.13 -23.14
N PRO A 677 -8.79 -9.79 -23.66
CA PRO A 677 -9.26 -10.36 -24.92
C PRO A 677 -8.32 -9.93 -26.06
N PRO A 678 -8.20 -10.75 -27.13
CA PRO A 678 -7.36 -10.41 -28.28
C PRO A 678 -7.90 -9.23 -29.11
N LEU A 679 -9.18 -8.89 -28.94
CA LEU A 679 -9.83 -7.73 -29.52
C LEU A 679 -10.77 -7.12 -28.48
N PHE A 680 -10.62 -5.82 -28.23
CA PHE A 680 -11.42 -5.02 -27.32
C PHE A 680 -11.89 -3.75 -28.01
N LEU A 681 -13.20 -3.52 -27.98
CA LEU A 681 -13.82 -2.28 -28.40
C LEU A 681 -14.44 -1.59 -27.19
N CYS A 682 -14.16 -0.30 -27.02
CA CYS A 682 -14.82 0.49 -25.98
C CYS A 682 -16.31 0.64 -26.27
N VAL A 683 -17.09 1.06 -25.27
CA VAL A 683 -18.56 1.21 -25.38
C VAL A 683 -18.96 2.09 -26.57
N LEU A 684 -18.17 3.13 -26.87
CA LEU A 684 -18.43 4.03 -28.00
C LEU A 684 -18.15 3.36 -29.36
N CYS A 685 -16.99 2.72 -29.51
CA CYS A 685 -16.60 2.05 -30.75
C CYS A 685 -17.43 0.80 -31.03
N GLY A 686 -17.71 -0.01 -30.00
CA GLY A 686 -18.59 -1.16 -30.09
C GLY A 686 -20.02 -0.76 -30.42
N GLY A 687 -20.54 0.32 -29.80
CA GLY A 687 -21.84 0.89 -30.13
C GLY A 687 -21.93 1.38 -31.58
N ALA A 688 -20.89 2.07 -32.07
CA ALA A 688 -20.80 2.53 -33.45
C ALA A 688 -20.77 1.37 -34.46
N LEU A 689 -20.04 0.29 -34.15
CA LEU A 689 -19.99 -0.92 -34.97
C LEU A 689 -21.36 -1.61 -35.04
N MET A 690 -22.06 -1.75 -33.90
CA MET A 690 -23.40 -2.32 -33.85
C MET A 690 -24.43 -1.45 -34.60
N ALA A 691 -24.29 -0.12 -34.53
CA ALA A 691 -25.14 0.82 -35.25
C ALA A 691 -24.88 0.84 -36.76
N ALA A 692 -23.66 0.52 -37.21
CA ALA A 692 -23.31 0.44 -38.63
C ALA A 692 -24.03 -0.70 -39.38
N GLY A 693 -24.65 -1.66 -38.65
CA GLY A 693 -25.36 -2.80 -39.23
C GLY A 693 -24.42 -3.77 -39.98
N PRO A 694 -24.94 -4.90 -40.49
CA PRO A 694 -24.16 -5.77 -41.35
C PRO A 694 -23.77 -4.99 -42.61
N ILE A 695 -22.49 -4.97 -42.95
CA ILE A 695 -22.04 -4.58 -44.29
C ILE A 695 -22.63 -5.63 -45.24
N ASN A 696 -23.73 -5.29 -45.93
CA ASN A 696 -24.19 -6.09 -47.06
C ASN A 696 -23.06 -6.09 -48.09
N SER A 697 -22.30 -7.18 -48.14
CA SER A 697 -21.31 -7.48 -49.18
C SER A 697 -21.96 -7.68 -50.53
#